data_AF-A0A398B627-F1
#
_entry.id   AF-A0A398B627-F1
#
_cell.length_a   1.000
_cell.length_b   1.000
_cell.length_c   1.000
_cell.angle_alpha   90.00
_cell.angle_beta   90.00
_cell.angle_gamma   90.00
#
_symmetry.space_group_name_H-M   'P 1'
#
loop_
_entity.id
_entity.type
_entity.pdbx_description
1 polymer ?
#
loop_
_entity_poly.entity_id
_entity_poly.type
_entity_poly.pdbx_seq_one_letter_code
_entity_poly.pdbx_strand_id
1 'polypeptide(L)'
;MEGYESFFQVYIKYKDYGLTGGKIKRLIESKELEEKVVGNRIYISVQSLDKYVQKVDTIRRDYMTVEEFRFNLTENARYNLSVIKQFGEDTCLELLIMDIPITQSEKYFIKKSSYELFLQEYISIQNAYQELKMHKDIWAFKERLKHQGIIVFQLNNRYECQFVKKKDIEQFQEKISLIEAREALGIIEKNLSKAIKLYGIESFWGEKARRYITKRDFEFLVDLQQKKLNELEETTYTGEEVANLYKEKIGGQKILDDALKKCVIAGEIHPIMRKGKYQSKSTVYSKVAVDEYIDRLRKDKEVSRLCDTADTSDYYLLLHPILEIDDVHFSKKASLTEELWFRYAQRKLKNMQGNRDTALSRLSGFRYSTKILVELTETKEIYGFSANELNLRLFNKNVPIKYQTEIFSFLYNIKQTVEQKGGKRLFELSKLNFKYNQNQSNNRKEKEVYSVDEYLSLYRYVSDYQNHKKLAIDDVKNALNNKKGYNKYDSTWLYVLLHINNGWRKSSVVEFPRFHHVLFDKLNLNSIESLENIQLTYSEAEQIVRFYQTQWFQHNKNKEKATFHCSSVLTLPMAYAILICEFRCRQLHLHAENLIHFYNTRNQVSPRIHDVFFKNYNDDFKFESRKMNRTVLTYTSSVIESVLDGDPIQIAQHLRGHVGSETTNIYIQLPQEHLDFITEQLFDTGYFGYVYNQVNHLLIGKNPVHRIEQTTTSIELRELLGDVIKLEDMTAYLKYLSQEREDLGKYLGEMSKEELKNRLNLINLGLSPAKEETYQCLFASCISNQIECNKCPFSIPHFYTLSIIGKRIKRTLSRYKNIVDNPDTPVGEKNKLYNLLLMDYQSILEAKQKFGTEIVEMMIDNELNELVEDLEEQPDPQADLQYID
;
A
#
# COMPACT_ATOMS: atom_id res chain seq x y z
N MET A 1 -113.47 -7.86 -58.96
CA MET A 1 -113.41 -9.17 -59.66
C MET A 1 -113.01 -10.18 -58.60
N GLU A 2 -113.53 -11.39 -58.61
CA GLU A 2 -113.19 -12.37 -57.56
C GLU A 2 -111.66 -12.58 -57.54
N GLY A 3 -111.03 -12.35 -56.38
CA GLY A 3 -109.57 -12.39 -56.21
C GLY A 3 -108.76 -11.16 -56.65
N TYR A 4 -109.39 -10.09 -57.16
CA TYR A 4 -108.68 -8.87 -57.63
C TYR A 4 -109.39 -7.56 -57.24
N GLU A 5 -108.63 -6.61 -56.69
CA GLU A 5 -109.08 -5.24 -56.36
C GLU A 5 -108.68 -4.24 -57.46
N SER A 6 -109.48 -3.19 -57.66
CA SER A 6 -109.12 -2.16 -58.66
C SER A 6 -107.91 -1.33 -58.18
N PHE A 7 -107.03 -0.94 -59.11
CA PHE A 7 -105.85 -0.12 -58.81
C PHE A 7 -106.16 1.10 -57.93
N PHE A 8 -107.28 1.78 -58.20
CA PHE A 8 -107.71 2.95 -57.44
C PHE A 8 -108.14 2.61 -56.01
N GLN A 9 -108.80 1.47 -55.79
CA GLN A 9 -109.16 1.00 -54.45
C GLN A 9 -107.94 0.59 -53.63
N VAL A 10 -106.98 -0.11 -54.25
CA VAL A 10 -105.72 -0.49 -53.59
C VAL A 10 -104.93 0.75 -53.17
N TYR A 11 -104.84 1.76 -54.05
CA TYR A 11 -104.19 3.03 -53.76
C TYR A 11 -104.80 3.76 -52.56
N ILE A 12 -106.13 3.79 -52.43
CA ILE A 12 -106.80 4.46 -51.30
C ILE A 12 -106.67 3.65 -50.01
N LYS A 13 -106.94 2.35 -50.07
CA LYS A 13 -107.07 1.47 -48.90
C LYS A 13 -105.72 1.14 -48.23
N TYR A 14 -104.63 1.09 -49.00
CA TYR A 14 -103.31 0.67 -48.52
C TYR A 14 -102.27 1.80 -48.61
N LYS A 15 -102.74 3.05 -48.51
CA LYS A 15 -101.87 4.25 -48.53
C LYS A 15 -100.79 4.20 -47.46
N ASP A 16 -101.09 3.66 -46.28
CA ASP A 16 -100.17 3.56 -45.13
C ASP A 16 -99.08 2.48 -45.30
N TYR A 17 -99.26 1.58 -46.29
CA TYR A 17 -98.24 0.64 -46.77
C TYR A 17 -97.37 1.25 -47.90
N GLY A 18 -97.54 2.56 -48.11
CA GLY A 18 -96.80 3.38 -49.07
C GLY A 18 -97.15 3.11 -50.53
N LEU A 19 -98.29 2.46 -50.80
CA LEU A 19 -98.75 2.12 -52.14
C LEU A 19 -99.28 3.35 -52.88
N THR A 20 -98.36 4.13 -53.45
CA THR A 20 -98.67 5.24 -54.36
C THR A 20 -98.80 4.74 -55.79
N GLY A 21 -99.54 5.45 -56.67
CA GLY A 21 -99.75 5.02 -58.05
C GLY A 21 -98.46 4.72 -58.84
N GLY A 22 -97.40 5.52 -58.63
CA GLY A 22 -96.09 5.27 -59.24
C GLY A 22 -95.31 4.12 -58.60
N LYS A 23 -95.58 3.78 -57.34
CA LYS A 23 -94.94 2.64 -56.66
C LYS A 23 -95.63 1.31 -57.00
N ILE A 24 -96.95 1.30 -57.11
CA ILE A 24 -97.71 0.11 -57.52
C ILE A 24 -97.17 -0.40 -58.87
N LYS A 25 -96.93 0.51 -59.83
CA LYS A 25 -96.28 0.17 -61.12
C LYS A 25 -94.90 -0.47 -60.95
N ARG A 26 -94.02 0.12 -60.12
CA ARG A 26 -92.68 -0.44 -59.85
C ARG A 26 -92.71 -1.81 -59.17
N LEU A 27 -93.66 -2.03 -58.27
CA LEU A 27 -93.86 -3.34 -57.63
C LEU A 27 -94.39 -4.39 -58.60
N ILE A 28 -95.17 -4.00 -59.60
CA ILE A 28 -95.61 -4.88 -60.69
C ILE A 28 -94.41 -5.23 -61.59
N GLU A 29 -93.62 -4.24 -61.99
CA GLU A 29 -92.40 -4.42 -62.79
C GLU A 29 -91.39 -5.35 -62.09
N SER A 30 -91.29 -5.28 -60.75
CA SER A 30 -90.44 -6.16 -59.94
C SER A 30 -91.09 -7.50 -59.58
N LYS A 31 -92.31 -7.78 -60.08
CA LYS A 31 -93.11 -8.99 -59.78
C LYS A 31 -93.46 -9.19 -58.29
N GLU A 32 -93.44 -8.13 -57.49
CA GLU A 32 -93.93 -8.16 -56.10
C GLU A 32 -95.45 -8.02 -56.02
N LEU A 33 -96.08 -7.44 -57.04
CA LEU A 33 -97.53 -7.40 -57.22
C LEU A 33 -97.91 -8.00 -58.58
N GLU A 34 -99.01 -8.74 -58.63
CA GLU A 34 -99.53 -9.32 -59.86
C GLU A 34 -100.69 -8.46 -60.38
N GLU A 35 -100.61 -8.03 -61.64
CA GLU A 35 -101.68 -7.27 -62.28
C GLU A 35 -102.48 -8.11 -63.28
N LYS A 36 -103.75 -7.73 -63.44
CA LYS A 36 -104.64 -8.21 -64.50
C LYS A 36 -105.30 -7.02 -65.16
N VAL A 37 -105.08 -6.87 -66.46
CA VAL A 37 -105.64 -5.79 -67.27
C VAL A 37 -106.96 -6.27 -67.89
N VAL A 38 -108.06 -5.57 -67.63
CA VAL A 38 -109.37 -5.85 -68.23
C VAL A 38 -109.89 -4.55 -68.87
N GLY A 39 -109.88 -4.49 -70.21
CA GLY A 39 -110.15 -3.26 -70.95
C GLY A 39 -109.10 -2.18 -70.64
N ASN A 40 -109.55 -0.96 -70.29
CA ASN A 40 -108.68 0.15 -69.88
C ASN A 40 -108.45 0.24 -68.35
N ARG A 41 -108.76 -0.82 -67.58
CA ARG A 41 -108.63 -0.83 -66.11
C ARG A 41 -107.64 -1.89 -65.63
N ILE A 42 -106.77 -1.49 -64.70
CA ILE A 42 -105.80 -2.35 -64.03
C ILE A 42 -106.38 -2.84 -62.71
N TYR A 43 -106.30 -4.14 -62.48
CA TYR A 43 -106.67 -4.80 -61.23
C TYR A 43 -105.47 -5.51 -60.62
N ILE A 44 -105.33 -5.48 -59.30
CA ILE A 44 -104.22 -6.09 -58.56
C ILE A 44 -104.72 -7.34 -57.83
N SER A 45 -103.95 -8.42 -57.92
CA SER A 45 -104.23 -9.68 -57.22
C SER A 45 -104.21 -9.47 -55.71
N VAL A 46 -105.30 -9.81 -55.04
CA VAL A 46 -105.44 -9.71 -53.57
C VAL A 46 -104.38 -10.57 -52.87
N GLN A 47 -104.06 -11.75 -53.42
CA GLN A 47 -103.06 -12.64 -52.85
C GLN A 47 -101.64 -12.04 -52.89
N SER A 48 -101.27 -11.38 -54.01
CA SER A 48 -99.97 -10.70 -54.12
C SER A 48 -99.90 -9.46 -53.21
N LEU A 49 -101.04 -8.76 -53.05
CA LEU A 49 -101.17 -7.60 -52.18
C LEU A 49 -101.04 -7.97 -50.70
N ASP A 50 -101.72 -9.04 -50.26
CA ASP A 50 -101.64 -9.55 -48.89
C ASP A 50 -100.21 -10.01 -48.54
N LYS A 51 -99.50 -10.65 -49.48
CA LYS A 51 -98.08 -11.00 -49.32
C LYS A 51 -97.19 -9.77 -49.13
N TYR A 52 -97.42 -8.71 -49.93
CA TYR A 52 -96.68 -7.46 -49.79
C TYR A 52 -96.98 -6.76 -48.45
N VAL A 53 -98.25 -6.72 -48.03
CA VAL A 53 -98.68 -6.18 -46.74
C VAL A 53 -98.01 -6.93 -45.58
N GLN A 54 -98.04 -8.27 -45.60
CA GLN A 54 -97.37 -9.11 -44.59
C GLN A 54 -95.85 -8.89 -44.57
N LYS A 55 -95.22 -8.71 -45.74
CA LYS A 55 -93.79 -8.37 -45.85
C LYS A 55 -93.50 -7.02 -45.17
N VAL A 56 -94.30 -5.99 -45.44
CA VAL A 56 -94.15 -4.65 -44.82
C VAL A 56 -94.37 -4.70 -43.31
N ASP A 57 -95.40 -5.41 -42.84
CA ASP A 57 -95.69 -5.54 -41.41
C ASP A 57 -94.57 -6.30 -40.68
N THR A 58 -94.02 -7.35 -41.30
CA THR A 58 -92.86 -8.07 -40.76
C THR A 58 -91.64 -7.14 -40.66
N ILE A 59 -91.37 -6.33 -41.69
CA ILE A 59 -90.27 -5.37 -41.68
C ILE A 59 -90.46 -4.33 -40.57
N ARG A 60 -91.63 -3.68 -40.47
CA ARG A 60 -91.90 -2.66 -39.44
C ARG A 60 -91.91 -3.24 -38.02
N ARG A 61 -92.28 -4.51 -37.86
CA ARG A 61 -92.21 -5.22 -36.58
C ARG A 61 -90.77 -5.51 -36.18
N ASP A 62 -89.98 -6.10 -37.06
CA ASP A 62 -88.67 -6.68 -36.73
C ASP A 62 -87.50 -5.70 -36.96
N TYR A 63 -87.72 -4.63 -37.73
CA TYR A 63 -86.74 -3.60 -38.05
C TYR A 63 -87.26 -2.21 -37.65
N MET A 64 -86.31 -1.32 -37.36
CA MET A 64 -86.55 0.10 -37.18
C MET A 64 -85.97 0.87 -38.36
N THR A 65 -86.56 2.02 -38.68
CA THR A 65 -86.02 2.92 -39.68
C THR A 65 -84.71 3.56 -39.20
N VAL A 66 -83.89 4.04 -40.13
CA VAL A 66 -82.69 4.83 -39.77
C VAL A 66 -83.04 6.09 -38.96
N GLU A 67 -84.23 6.67 -39.16
CA GLU A 67 -84.68 7.82 -38.37
C GLU A 67 -85.02 7.45 -36.92
N GLU A 68 -85.67 6.30 -36.72
CA GLU A 68 -85.93 5.74 -35.39
C GLU A 68 -84.62 5.35 -34.69
N PHE A 69 -83.71 4.68 -35.40
CA PHE A 69 -82.37 4.37 -34.87
C PHE A 69 -81.63 5.63 -34.45
N ARG A 70 -81.65 6.68 -35.29
CA ARG A 70 -81.06 7.99 -34.97
C ARG A 70 -81.63 8.55 -33.67
N PHE A 71 -82.96 8.59 -33.56
CA PHE A 71 -83.65 9.14 -32.40
C PHE A 71 -83.35 8.34 -31.13
N ASN A 72 -83.33 7.01 -31.23
CA ASN A 72 -83.07 6.11 -30.11
C ASN A 72 -81.61 6.17 -29.63
N LEU A 73 -80.66 6.45 -30.53
CA LEU A 73 -79.24 6.51 -30.19
C LEU A 73 -78.86 7.88 -29.60
N THR A 74 -79.26 8.99 -30.23
CA THR A 74 -79.05 10.36 -29.72
C THR A 74 -80.12 11.33 -30.24
N GLU A 75 -80.70 12.16 -29.36
CA GLU A 75 -81.87 13.01 -29.68
C GLU A 75 -81.65 14.06 -30.80
N ASN A 76 -80.43 14.31 -31.29
CA ASN A 76 -80.13 15.49 -32.13
C ASN A 76 -79.03 15.34 -33.20
N ALA A 77 -78.63 14.13 -33.59
CA ALA A 77 -77.51 13.96 -34.53
C ALA A 77 -77.96 13.69 -35.97
N ARG A 78 -77.49 14.50 -36.93
CA ARG A 78 -77.67 14.24 -38.38
C ARG A 78 -76.51 13.38 -38.89
N TYR A 79 -76.82 12.28 -39.58
CA TYR A 79 -75.83 11.36 -40.11
C TYR A 79 -76.01 11.16 -41.62
N ASN A 80 -74.91 10.97 -42.33
CA ASN A 80 -74.92 10.53 -43.72
C ASN A 80 -75.16 9.01 -43.79
N LEU A 81 -75.97 8.57 -44.76
CA LEU A 81 -76.27 7.16 -44.98
C LEU A 81 -75.03 6.28 -45.20
N SER A 82 -73.99 6.82 -45.85
CA SER A 82 -72.72 6.11 -46.06
C SER A 82 -72.01 5.78 -44.73
N VAL A 83 -72.09 6.68 -43.75
CA VAL A 83 -71.46 6.52 -42.43
C VAL A 83 -72.20 5.45 -41.62
N ILE A 84 -73.54 5.41 -41.69
CA ILE A 84 -74.34 4.38 -41.01
C ILE A 84 -74.06 3.00 -41.61
N LYS A 85 -73.93 2.90 -42.94
CA LYS A 85 -73.60 1.64 -43.59
C LYS A 85 -72.25 1.09 -43.14
N GLN A 86 -71.22 1.94 -43.17
CA GLN A 86 -69.88 1.56 -42.70
C GLN A 86 -69.89 1.17 -41.22
N PHE A 87 -70.57 1.96 -40.38
CA PHE A 87 -70.69 1.65 -38.95
C PHE A 87 -71.41 0.32 -38.70
N GLY A 88 -72.41 -0.03 -39.52
CA GLY A 88 -73.07 -1.33 -39.46
C GLY A 88 -72.13 -2.48 -39.83
N GLU A 89 -71.31 -2.32 -40.87
CA GLU A 89 -70.29 -3.30 -41.29
C GLU A 89 -69.20 -3.50 -40.22
N ASP A 90 -68.81 -2.43 -39.51
CA ASP A 90 -67.79 -2.47 -38.47
C ASP A 90 -68.32 -2.98 -37.10
N THR A 91 -69.63 -3.11 -36.92
CA THR A 91 -70.28 -3.48 -35.65
C THR A 91 -71.18 -4.71 -35.82
N CYS A 92 -72.05 -4.99 -34.84
CA CYS A 92 -73.01 -6.10 -34.88
C CYS A 92 -74.38 -5.72 -35.47
N LEU A 93 -74.54 -4.53 -36.05
CA LEU A 93 -75.82 -4.04 -36.56
C LEU A 93 -76.14 -4.67 -37.94
N GLU A 94 -77.33 -5.26 -38.06
CA GLU A 94 -77.81 -5.82 -39.32
C GLU A 94 -78.63 -4.78 -40.09
N LEU A 95 -78.11 -4.34 -41.25
CA LEU A 95 -78.76 -3.36 -42.14
C LEU A 95 -79.53 -4.05 -43.28
N LEU A 96 -80.82 -3.72 -43.40
CA LEU A 96 -81.67 -4.08 -44.54
C LEU A 96 -81.86 -2.87 -45.45
N ILE A 97 -81.51 -3.02 -46.73
CA ILE A 97 -81.71 -2.00 -47.77
C ILE A 97 -82.76 -2.51 -48.75
N MET A 98 -83.84 -1.76 -48.92
CA MET A 98 -84.88 -2.11 -49.88
C MET A 98 -84.60 -1.51 -51.25
N ASP A 99 -84.67 -2.34 -52.29
CA ASP A 99 -84.59 -1.89 -53.69
C ASP A 99 -85.76 -0.97 -54.04
N ILE A 100 -86.97 -1.33 -53.58
CA ILE A 100 -88.18 -0.53 -53.67
C ILE A 100 -88.60 -0.11 -52.25
N PRO A 101 -88.49 1.18 -51.88
CA PRO A 101 -88.71 1.62 -50.51
C PRO A 101 -90.19 1.65 -50.13
N ILE A 102 -90.51 1.45 -48.84
CA ILE A 102 -91.90 1.44 -48.35
C ILE A 102 -92.52 2.84 -48.51
N THR A 103 -91.85 3.86 -48.01
CA THR A 103 -92.13 5.28 -48.23
C THR A 103 -90.82 5.98 -48.63
N GLN A 104 -90.83 7.29 -48.89
CA GLN A 104 -89.58 8.01 -49.23
C GLN A 104 -88.53 7.94 -48.10
N SER A 105 -88.95 7.86 -46.83
CA SER A 105 -88.07 7.73 -45.66
C SER A 105 -87.76 6.27 -45.28
N GLU A 106 -88.60 5.32 -45.69
CA GLU A 106 -88.46 3.89 -45.35
C GLU A 106 -87.75 3.08 -46.47
N LYS A 107 -86.47 3.39 -46.68
CA LYS A 107 -85.59 2.62 -47.59
C LYS A 107 -84.54 1.78 -46.85
N TYR A 108 -84.09 2.28 -45.69
CA TYR A 108 -82.99 1.74 -44.92
C TYR A 108 -83.48 1.38 -43.52
N PHE A 109 -83.20 0.16 -43.10
CA PHE A 109 -83.74 -0.44 -41.91
C PHE A 109 -82.63 -1.11 -41.11
N ILE A 110 -82.71 -1.04 -39.78
CA ILE A 110 -81.80 -1.73 -38.86
C ILE A 110 -82.64 -2.73 -38.07
N LYS A 111 -82.18 -3.99 -38.00
CA LYS A 111 -82.90 -5.04 -37.29
C LYS A 111 -82.92 -4.75 -35.79
N LYS A 112 -84.09 -4.74 -35.15
CA LYS A 112 -84.24 -4.37 -33.74
C LYS A 112 -83.43 -5.27 -32.80
N SER A 113 -83.39 -6.57 -33.07
CA SER A 113 -82.59 -7.51 -32.27
C SER A 113 -81.08 -7.24 -32.34
N SER A 114 -80.57 -6.80 -33.50
CA SER A 114 -79.15 -6.43 -33.66
C SER A 114 -78.82 -5.13 -32.93
N TYR A 115 -79.77 -4.20 -32.87
CA TYR A 115 -79.65 -2.96 -32.11
C TYR A 115 -79.63 -3.21 -30.60
N GLU A 116 -80.49 -4.11 -30.10
CA GLU A 116 -80.48 -4.51 -28.68
C GLU A 116 -79.14 -5.16 -28.30
N LEU A 117 -78.63 -6.06 -29.14
CA LEU A 117 -77.31 -6.67 -28.94
C LEU A 117 -76.21 -5.60 -28.94
N PHE A 118 -76.28 -4.62 -29.84
CA PHE A 118 -75.34 -3.50 -29.87
C PHE A 118 -75.33 -2.71 -28.55
N LEU A 119 -76.49 -2.38 -27.98
CA LEU A 119 -76.56 -1.69 -26.68
C LEU A 119 -76.04 -2.54 -25.51
N GLN A 120 -76.12 -3.87 -25.63
CA GLN A 120 -75.57 -4.79 -24.64
C GLN A 120 -74.05 -4.86 -24.72
N GLU A 121 -73.48 -4.97 -25.92
CA GLU A 121 -72.04 -5.19 -26.14
C GLU A 121 -71.22 -3.90 -26.19
N TYR A 122 -71.82 -2.78 -26.61
CA TYR A 122 -71.12 -1.52 -26.85
C TYR A 122 -71.57 -0.44 -25.87
N ILE A 123 -70.67 0.51 -25.63
CA ILE A 123 -70.91 1.68 -24.78
C ILE A 123 -70.31 2.91 -25.45
N SER A 124 -70.99 4.04 -25.33
CA SER A 124 -70.45 5.29 -25.86
C SER A 124 -69.24 5.76 -25.05
N ILE A 125 -68.32 6.48 -25.67
CA ILE A 125 -67.14 7.05 -24.98
C ILE A 125 -67.58 7.96 -23.83
N GLN A 126 -68.65 8.73 -24.04
CA GLN A 126 -69.25 9.58 -23.01
C GLN A 126 -69.70 8.75 -21.79
N ASN A 127 -70.47 7.69 -22.02
CA ASN A 127 -71.01 6.85 -20.94
C ASN A 127 -69.88 6.06 -20.26
N ALA A 128 -68.92 5.53 -21.02
CA ALA A 128 -67.76 4.84 -20.49
C ALA A 128 -66.91 5.77 -19.60
N TYR A 129 -66.69 7.03 -20.01
CA TYR A 129 -65.98 8.04 -19.22
C TYR A 129 -66.68 8.30 -17.88
N GLN A 130 -68.02 8.37 -17.89
CA GLN A 130 -68.83 8.58 -16.69
C GLN A 130 -68.88 7.35 -15.78
N GLU A 131 -69.10 6.16 -16.35
CA GLU A 131 -69.19 4.89 -15.62
C GLU A 131 -67.85 4.54 -14.94
N LEU A 132 -66.73 4.76 -15.64
CA LEU A 132 -65.39 4.58 -15.09
C LEU A 132 -64.96 5.73 -14.17
N LYS A 133 -65.79 6.78 -14.05
CA LYS A 133 -65.54 8.01 -13.29
C LYS A 133 -64.16 8.60 -13.58
N MET A 134 -63.85 8.72 -14.86
CA MET A 134 -62.62 9.33 -15.33
C MET A 134 -62.63 10.84 -15.05
N HIS A 135 -61.45 11.43 -14.86
CA HIS A 135 -61.29 12.86 -14.57
C HIS A 135 -60.42 13.56 -15.64
N LYS A 136 -60.61 14.88 -15.77
CA LYS A 136 -60.02 15.83 -16.74
C LYS A 136 -60.88 16.03 -18.00
N ASP A 137 -60.49 15.42 -19.11
CA ASP A 137 -61.20 15.57 -20.37
C ASP A 137 -61.40 14.21 -21.05
N ILE A 138 -62.49 14.12 -21.81
CA ILE A 138 -62.92 12.91 -22.51
C ILE A 138 -62.02 12.61 -23.72
N TRP A 139 -61.36 13.61 -24.28
CA TRP A 139 -60.43 13.46 -25.40
C TRP A 139 -59.19 12.63 -24.99
N ALA A 140 -58.60 12.91 -23.83
CA ALA A 140 -57.47 12.19 -23.27
C ALA A 140 -57.82 10.74 -22.90
N PHE A 141 -59.08 10.49 -22.52
CA PHE A 141 -59.58 9.13 -22.34
C PHE A 141 -59.67 8.41 -23.69
N LYS A 142 -60.24 9.03 -24.72
CA LYS A 142 -60.32 8.47 -26.08
C LYS A 142 -58.95 8.14 -26.67
N GLU A 143 -58.00 9.06 -26.63
CA GLU A 143 -56.66 8.84 -27.20
C GLU A 143 -55.92 7.69 -26.51
N ARG A 144 -56.15 7.51 -25.20
CA ARG A 144 -55.61 6.36 -24.48
C ARG A 144 -56.17 5.03 -24.96
N LEU A 145 -57.48 4.95 -25.19
CA LEU A 145 -58.10 3.74 -25.73
C LEU A 145 -57.42 3.35 -27.05
N LYS A 146 -57.17 4.33 -27.92
CA LYS A 146 -56.42 4.10 -29.17
C LYS A 146 -54.97 3.66 -28.95
N HIS A 147 -54.25 4.27 -28.01
CA HIS A 147 -52.88 3.88 -27.68
C HIS A 147 -52.77 2.43 -27.19
N GLN A 148 -53.80 1.94 -26.50
CA GLN A 148 -53.91 0.54 -26.07
C GLN A 148 -54.41 -0.40 -27.17
N GLY A 149 -54.59 0.09 -28.40
CA GLY A 149 -55.07 -0.69 -29.53
C GLY A 149 -56.58 -0.98 -29.50
N ILE A 150 -57.34 -0.31 -28.63
CA ILE A 150 -58.80 -0.46 -28.57
C ILE A 150 -59.43 0.31 -29.72
N ILE A 151 -60.24 -0.39 -30.50
CA ILE A 151 -60.91 0.18 -31.67
C ILE A 151 -62.10 1.04 -31.21
N VAL A 152 -62.13 2.28 -31.68
CA VAL A 152 -63.24 3.22 -31.46
C VAL A 152 -64.09 3.29 -32.73
N PHE A 153 -65.33 2.82 -32.63
CA PHE A 153 -66.32 2.86 -33.71
C PHE A 153 -67.02 4.21 -33.71
N GLN A 154 -67.03 4.92 -34.84
CA GLN A 154 -67.45 6.32 -34.89
C GLN A 154 -68.61 6.56 -35.86
N LEU A 155 -69.76 6.99 -35.35
CA LEU A 155 -70.89 7.50 -36.16
C LEU A 155 -70.78 9.02 -36.41
N ASN A 156 -70.22 9.76 -35.46
CA ASN A 156 -70.01 11.22 -35.54
C ASN A 156 -68.84 11.65 -34.62
N ASN A 157 -68.35 12.87 -34.78
CA ASN A 157 -67.31 13.48 -33.97
C ASN A 157 -67.71 13.69 -32.50
N ARG A 158 -69.00 13.65 -32.16
CA ARG A 158 -69.48 13.76 -30.77
C ARG A 158 -69.21 12.47 -29.97
N TYR A 159 -68.85 12.59 -28.70
CA TYR A 159 -68.43 11.46 -27.86
C TYR A 159 -69.58 10.49 -27.50
N GLU A 160 -70.81 10.98 -27.48
CA GLU A 160 -72.02 10.16 -27.36
C GLU A 160 -72.31 9.30 -28.60
N CYS A 161 -71.68 9.62 -29.75
CA CYS A 161 -71.80 8.88 -31.02
C CYS A 161 -70.53 8.06 -31.36
N GLN A 162 -69.65 7.86 -30.39
CA GLN A 162 -68.43 7.06 -30.52
C GLN A 162 -68.51 5.92 -29.54
N PHE A 163 -68.25 4.70 -29.99
CA PHE A 163 -68.52 3.49 -29.24
C PHE A 163 -67.30 2.60 -29.15
N VAL A 164 -67.21 1.87 -28.04
CA VAL A 164 -66.22 0.81 -27.79
C VAL A 164 -66.95 -0.40 -27.23
N LYS A 165 -66.36 -1.59 -27.37
CA LYS A 165 -66.92 -2.79 -26.73
C LYS A 165 -66.73 -2.69 -25.23
N LYS A 166 -67.76 -3.03 -24.45
CA LYS A 166 -67.72 -3.02 -22.97
C LYS A 166 -66.59 -3.90 -22.43
N LYS A 167 -66.40 -5.08 -23.04
CA LYS A 167 -65.31 -6.01 -22.68
C LYS A 167 -63.92 -5.38 -22.74
N ASP A 168 -63.68 -4.48 -23.69
CA ASP A 168 -62.36 -3.86 -23.89
C ASP A 168 -62.05 -2.80 -22.82
N ILE A 169 -63.07 -2.30 -22.12
CA ILE A 169 -62.94 -1.30 -21.05
C ILE A 169 -63.01 -1.89 -19.63
N GLU A 170 -63.35 -3.18 -19.47
CA GLU A 170 -63.42 -3.86 -18.16
C GLU A 170 -62.10 -3.75 -17.38
N GLN A 171 -60.96 -3.79 -18.09
CA GLN A 171 -59.63 -3.64 -17.49
C GLN A 171 -59.41 -2.31 -16.74
N PHE A 172 -60.21 -1.28 -17.02
CA PHE A 172 -60.13 0.01 -16.31
C PHE A 172 -61.03 0.07 -15.07
N GLN A 173 -61.92 -0.91 -14.88
CA GLN A 173 -62.73 -1.03 -13.66
C GLN A 173 -61.87 -1.50 -12.49
N GLU A 174 -61.02 -2.51 -12.72
CA GLU A 174 -60.07 -3.00 -11.73
C GLU A 174 -58.80 -2.14 -11.71
N LYS A 175 -58.81 -1.12 -10.85
CA LYS A 175 -57.75 -0.11 -10.76
C LYS A 175 -57.25 0.10 -9.34
N ILE A 176 -55.99 0.49 -9.21
CA ILE A 176 -55.38 0.90 -7.95
C ILE A 176 -54.77 2.28 -8.11
N SER A 177 -54.91 3.15 -7.10
CA SER A 177 -54.28 4.46 -7.16
C SER A 177 -52.76 4.35 -6.99
N LEU A 178 -52.01 5.30 -7.57
CA LEU A 178 -50.56 5.32 -7.39
C LEU A 178 -50.15 5.50 -5.91
N ILE A 179 -51.01 6.10 -5.09
CA ILE A 179 -50.77 6.27 -3.66
C ILE A 179 -50.86 4.91 -2.95
N GLU A 180 -51.93 4.15 -3.20
CA GLU A 180 -52.11 2.81 -2.65
C GLU A 180 -51.03 1.85 -3.16
N ALA A 181 -50.70 1.91 -4.46
CA ALA A 181 -49.63 1.10 -5.04
C ALA A 181 -48.27 1.40 -4.39
N ARG A 182 -47.97 2.68 -4.11
CA ARG A 182 -46.76 3.11 -3.41
C ARG A 182 -46.71 2.54 -1.99
N GLU A 183 -47.81 2.61 -1.26
CA GLU A 183 -47.93 2.12 0.12
C GLU A 183 -47.80 0.61 0.19
N ALA A 184 -48.48 -0.12 -0.70
CA ALA A 184 -48.39 -1.57 -0.78
C ALA A 184 -46.98 -2.06 -1.15
N LEU A 185 -46.34 -1.40 -2.12
CA LEU A 185 -44.96 -1.72 -2.52
C LEU A 185 -43.92 -1.23 -1.50
N GLY A 186 -44.29 -0.33 -0.57
CA GLY A 186 -43.39 0.22 0.45
C GLY A 186 -42.20 1.01 -0.11
N ILE A 187 -42.37 1.67 -1.27
CA ILE A 187 -41.32 2.44 -1.95
C ILE A 187 -41.68 3.93 -2.03
N ILE A 188 -40.69 4.79 -2.26
CA ILE A 188 -40.95 6.24 -2.46
C ILE A 188 -41.51 6.52 -3.86
N GLU A 189 -42.24 7.63 -4.01
CA GLU A 189 -42.90 8.03 -5.26
C GLU A 189 -41.95 8.13 -6.46
N LYS A 190 -40.73 8.65 -6.23
CA LYS A 190 -39.68 8.72 -7.27
C LYS A 190 -39.31 7.34 -7.82
N ASN A 191 -39.25 6.32 -6.96
CA ASN A 191 -38.90 4.96 -7.34
C ASN A 191 -40.05 4.27 -8.07
N LEU A 192 -41.28 4.47 -7.60
CA LEU A 192 -42.48 3.98 -8.29
C LEU A 192 -42.59 4.59 -9.69
N SER A 193 -42.40 5.91 -9.82
CA SER A 193 -42.43 6.60 -11.11
C SER A 193 -41.35 6.10 -12.07
N LYS A 194 -40.13 5.86 -11.58
CA LYS A 194 -39.05 5.24 -12.37
C LYS A 194 -39.42 3.82 -12.81
N ALA A 195 -39.99 3.00 -11.92
CA ALA A 195 -40.40 1.64 -12.24
C ALA A 195 -41.50 1.61 -13.31
N ILE A 196 -42.55 2.43 -13.15
CA ILE A 196 -43.64 2.58 -14.13
C ILE A 196 -43.07 2.96 -15.50
N LYS A 197 -42.17 3.94 -15.56
CA LYS A 197 -41.54 4.35 -16.82
C LYS A 197 -40.67 3.25 -17.44
N LEU A 198 -39.92 2.50 -16.62
CA LEU A 198 -39.02 1.44 -17.07
C LEU A 198 -39.78 0.28 -17.72
N TYR A 199 -40.96 -0.06 -17.20
CA TYR A 199 -41.79 -1.14 -17.72
C TYR A 199 -42.88 -0.67 -18.69
N GLY A 200 -42.89 0.62 -19.07
CA GLY A 200 -43.89 1.16 -20.00
C GLY A 200 -45.32 1.11 -19.47
N ILE A 201 -45.51 1.10 -18.15
CA ILE A 201 -46.84 1.05 -17.53
C ILE A 201 -47.51 2.41 -17.69
N GLU A 202 -48.70 2.43 -18.26
CA GLU A 202 -49.48 3.66 -18.41
C GLU A 202 -50.33 3.95 -17.17
N SER A 203 -50.37 5.22 -16.76
CA SER A 203 -51.27 5.66 -15.68
C SER A 203 -52.34 6.61 -16.18
N PHE A 204 -53.52 6.56 -15.59
CA PHE A 204 -54.71 7.32 -15.97
C PHE A 204 -55.31 8.13 -14.82
N TRP A 205 -56.05 9.20 -15.15
CA TRP A 205 -56.75 10.02 -14.16
C TRP A 205 -58.14 9.43 -13.91
N GLY A 206 -58.37 8.95 -12.70
CA GLY A 206 -59.65 8.40 -12.25
C GLY A 206 -60.34 9.33 -11.26
N GLU A 207 -61.07 8.73 -10.33
CA GLU A 207 -61.84 9.47 -9.32
C GLU A 207 -60.98 10.49 -8.55
N LYS A 208 -61.59 11.64 -8.20
CA LYS A 208 -60.98 12.68 -7.36
C LYS A 208 -59.64 13.22 -7.89
N ALA A 209 -59.46 13.25 -9.21
CA ALA A 209 -58.21 13.68 -9.86
C ALA A 209 -56.98 12.90 -9.33
N ARG A 210 -57.11 11.60 -9.05
CA ARG A 210 -55.97 10.75 -8.70
C ARG A 210 -55.48 9.98 -9.92
N ARG A 211 -54.19 9.64 -9.92
CA ARG A 211 -53.61 8.75 -10.93
C ARG A 211 -53.75 7.29 -10.50
N TYR A 212 -54.13 6.44 -11.45
CA TYR A 212 -54.35 5.01 -11.29
C TYR A 212 -53.54 4.23 -12.32
N ILE A 213 -53.27 2.97 -11.99
CA ILE A 213 -52.80 1.94 -12.92
C ILE A 213 -53.79 0.78 -12.87
N THR A 214 -53.75 -0.09 -13.88
CA THR A 214 -54.57 -1.30 -13.86
C THR A 214 -54.12 -2.21 -12.72
N LYS A 215 -55.05 -2.98 -12.16
CA LYS A 215 -54.72 -3.96 -11.11
C LYS A 215 -53.75 -5.02 -11.62
N ARG A 216 -53.87 -5.42 -12.89
CA ARG A 216 -52.94 -6.33 -13.57
C ARG A 216 -51.50 -5.80 -13.58
N ASP A 217 -51.30 -4.52 -13.93
CA ASP A 217 -49.96 -3.90 -13.92
C ASP A 217 -49.40 -3.79 -12.49
N PHE A 218 -50.27 -3.54 -11.52
CA PHE A 218 -49.87 -3.53 -10.11
C PHE A 218 -49.46 -4.91 -9.60
N GLU A 219 -50.23 -5.96 -9.89
CA GLU A 219 -49.91 -7.34 -9.53
C GLU A 219 -48.58 -7.76 -10.17
N PHE A 220 -48.35 -7.40 -11.45
CA PHE A 220 -47.07 -7.59 -12.10
C PHE A 220 -45.91 -6.90 -11.34
N LEU A 221 -46.10 -5.65 -10.88
CA LEU A 221 -45.09 -4.95 -10.09
C LEU A 221 -44.85 -5.61 -8.73
N VAL A 222 -45.89 -6.13 -8.07
CA VAL A 222 -45.77 -6.85 -6.79
C VAL A 222 -44.98 -8.14 -6.95
N ASP A 223 -45.35 -8.99 -7.92
CA ASP A 223 -44.66 -10.25 -8.19
C ASP A 223 -43.20 -10.01 -8.57
N LEU A 224 -42.96 -8.99 -9.39
CA LEU A 224 -41.62 -8.60 -9.79
C LEU A 224 -40.79 -8.08 -8.61
N GLN A 225 -41.39 -7.29 -7.72
CA GLN A 225 -40.74 -6.82 -6.50
C GLN A 225 -40.32 -8.01 -5.63
N GLN A 226 -41.23 -8.94 -5.37
CA GLN A 226 -40.96 -10.08 -4.51
C GLN A 226 -39.85 -10.98 -5.08
N LYS A 227 -39.94 -11.32 -6.37
CA LYS A 227 -38.95 -12.17 -7.04
C LYS A 227 -37.55 -11.55 -7.00
N LYS A 228 -37.43 -10.26 -7.36
CA LYS A 228 -36.14 -9.57 -7.40
C LYS A 228 -35.57 -9.30 -6.01
N LEU A 229 -36.42 -9.02 -5.01
CA LEU A 229 -35.97 -8.79 -3.65
C LEU A 229 -35.41 -10.09 -3.03
N ASN A 230 -36.09 -11.23 -3.24
CA ASN A 230 -35.60 -12.53 -2.78
C ASN A 230 -34.23 -12.87 -3.38
N GLU A 231 -34.10 -12.73 -4.70
CA GLU A 231 -32.82 -12.96 -5.39
C GLU A 231 -31.70 -12.05 -4.87
N LEU A 232 -32.01 -10.76 -4.64
CA LEU A 232 -31.06 -9.81 -4.09
C LEU A 232 -30.67 -10.14 -2.64
N GLU A 233 -31.63 -10.54 -1.80
CA GLU A 233 -31.37 -10.90 -0.41
C GLU A 233 -30.57 -12.20 -0.27
N GLU A 234 -30.79 -13.18 -1.13
CA GLU A 234 -30.03 -14.43 -1.15
C GLU A 234 -28.58 -14.21 -1.57
N THR A 235 -28.34 -13.29 -2.52
CA THR A 235 -27.03 -13.14 -3.16
C THR A 235 -26.19 -11.98 -2.63
N THR A 236 -26.78 -11.04 -1.86
CA THR A 236 -26.08 -9.80 -1.47
C THR A 236 -26.09 -9.44 0.02
N TYR A 237 -25.05 -8.73 0.44
CA TYR A 237 -24.97 -8.02 1.71
C TYR A 237 -25.03 -6.49 1.49
N THR A 238 -25.60 -5.79 2.46
CA THR A 238 -25.47 -4.34 2.64
C THR A 238 -24.15 -4.00 3.34
N GLY A 239 -23.68 -2.75 3.22
CA GLY A 239 -22.43 -2.33 3.89
C GLY A 239 -22.45 -2.47 5.41
N GLU A 240 -23.63 -2.33 6.04
CA GLU A 240 -23.80 -2.55 7.48
C GLU A 240 -23.68 -4.03 7.85
N GLU A 241 -24.26 -4.93 7.06
CA GLU A 241 -24.12 -6.38 7.25
C GLU A 241 -22.65 -6.81 7.09
N VAL A 242 -21.94 -6.29 6.09
CA VAL A 242 -20.51 -6.54 5.91
C VAL A 242 -19.69 -6.04 7.11
N ALA A 243 -20.00 -4.84 7.62
CA ALA A 243 -19.32 -4.28 8.80
C ALA A 243 -19.58 -5.12 10.06
N ASN A 244 -20.80 -5.59 10.25
CA ASN A 244 -21.16 -6.47 11.37
C ASN A 244 -20.46 -7.82 11.27
N LEU A 245 -20.48 -8.46 10.09
CA LEU A 245 -19.77 -9.72 9.84
C LEU A 245 -18.27 -9.59 10.10
N TYR A 246 -17.66 -8.50 9.67
CA TYR A 246 -16.24 -8.23 9.93
C TYR A 246 -15.95 -8.06 11.43
N LYS A 247 -16.80 -7.30 12.15
CA LYS A 247 -16.66 -7.08 13.58
C LYS A 247 -16.79 -8.39 14.36
N GLU A 248 -17.78 -9.20 14.03
CA GLU A 248 -18.07 -10.48 14.67
C GLU A 248 -16.96 -11.52 14.42
N LYS A 249 -16.56 -11.71 13.15
CA LYS A 249 -15.63 -12.79 12.77
C LYS A 249 -14.15 -12.42 12.93
N ILE A 250 -13.78 -11.14 12.78
CA ILE A 250 -12.36 -10.70 12.75
C ILE A 250 -11.98 -9.82 13.94
N GLY A 251 -12.87 -8.95 14.46
CA GLY A 251 -12.63 -8.19 15.69
C GLY A 251 -11.69 -6.97 15.56
N GLY A 252 -11.77 -6.22 14.44
CA GLY A 252 -10.98 -4.99 14.21
C GLY A 252 -11.83 -3.76 13.84
N GLN A 253 -11.25 -2.56 13.91
CA GLN A 253 -11.96 -1.27 13.71
C GLN A 253 -12.08 -0.79 12.26
N LYS A 254 -11.38 -1.37 11.27
CA LYS A 254 -11.42 -0.85 9.89
C LYS A 254 -11.25 -1.94 8.83
N ILE A 255 -12.14 -1.93 7.84
CA ILE A 255 -12.04 -2.75 6.63
C ILE A 255 -11.19 -1.99 5.59
N LEU A 256 -10.38 -2.70 4.80
CA LEU A 256 -9.64 -2.11 3.70
C LEU A 256 -10.60 -1.82 2.53
N ASP A 257 -10.89 -0.53 2.28
CA ASP A 257 -11.86 -0.08 1.28
C ASP A 257 -11.58 -0.63 -0.14
N ASP A 258 -10.32 -0.76 -0.53
CA ASP A 258 -9.94 -1.23 -1.87
C ASP A 258 -10.24 -2.72 -2.11
N ALA A 259 -10.24 -3.54 -1.06
CA ALA A 259 -10.59 -4.95 -1.17
C ALA A 259 -12.11 -5.12 -1.31
N LEU A 260 -12.90 -4.31 -0.58
CA LEU A 260 -14.35 -4.32 -0.67
C LEU A 260 -14.87 -3.85 -2.03
N LYS A 261 -14.16 -2.93 -2.71
CA LYS A 261 -14.51 -2.49 -4.08
C LYS A 261 -14.63 -3.66 -5.05
N LYS A 262 -13.85 -4.73 -4.88
CA LYS A 262 -13.91 -5.93 -5.73
C LYS A 262 -15.14 -6.80 -5.45
N CYS A 263 -15.76 -6.64 -4.29
CA CYS A 263 -16.95 -7.38 -3.88
C CYS A 263 -18.24 -6.65 -4.27
N VAL A 264 -18.15 -5.40 -4.75
CA VAL A 264 -19.31 -4.58 -5.13
C VAL A 264 -19.96 -5.14 -6.39
N ILE A 265 -21.28 -5.28 -6.35
CA ILE A 265 -22.06 -5.59 -7.55
C ILE A 265 -22.23 -4.30 -8.34
N ALA A 266 -21.78 -4.32 -9.60
CA ALA A 266 -21.87 -3.16 -10.48
C ALA A 266 -23.31 -2.90 -10.92
N GLY A 267 -23.76 -1.63 -10.82
CA GLY A 267 -25.08 -1.19 -11.29
C GLY A 267 -25.90 -0.48 -10.20
N GLU A 268 -26.92 0.28 -10.61
CA GLU A 268 -27.86 0.91 -9.66
C GLU A 268 -28.86 -0.13 -9.16
N ILE A 269 -29.12 -0.14 -7.85
CA ILE A 269 -30.22 -0.95 -7.27
C ILE A 269 -31.52 -0.57 -7.95
N HIS A 270 -32.18 -1.57 -8.54
CA HIS A 270 -33.41 -1.38 -9.29
C HIS A 270 -34.48 -0.66 -8.44
N PRO A 271 -35.20 0.34 -8.98
CA PRO A 271 -36.09 1.20 -8.20
C PRO A 271 -37.13 0.46 -7.35
N ILE A 272 -37.69 -0.64 -7.89
CA ILE A 272 -38.70 -1.45 -7.19
C ILE A 272 -38.15 -2.21 -5.97
N MET A 273 -36.84 -2.46 -5.91
CA MET A 273 -36.19 -3.18 -4.81
C MET A 273 -35.79 -2.26 -3.66
N ARG A 274 -35.96 -0.93 -3.80
CA ARG A 274 -35.57 0.06 -2.80
C ARG A 274 -36.60 0.15 -1.66
N LYS A 275 -36.75 -0.96 -0.94
CA LYS A 275 -37.63 -1.19 0.22
C LYS A 275 -36.79 -1.68 1.40
N GLY A 276 -37.23 -1.40 2.63
CA GLY A 276 -36.58 -1.89 3.85
C GLY A 276 -35.09 -1.51 3.90
N LYS A 277 -34.21 -2.49 4.14
CA LYS A 277 -32.75 -2.27 4.26
C LYS A 277 -32.08 -1.72 2.99
N TYR A 278 -32.72 -1.79 1.83
CA TYR A 278 -32.19 -1.29 0.55
C TYR A 278 -32.68 0.11 0.17
N GLN A 279 -33.57 0.73 0.95
CA GLN A 279 -34.26 1.97 0.58
C GLN A 279 -33.30 3.12 0.23
N SER A 280 -32.25 3.31 1.03
CA SER A 280 -31.28 4.40 0.90
C SER A 280 -29.90 3.96 0.39
N LYS A 281 -29.75 2.69 -0.02
CA LYS A 281 -28.44 2.14 -0.39
C LYS A 281 -28.10 2.44 -1.85
N SER A 282 -26.87 2.83 -2.10
CA SER A 282 -26.32 3.02 -3.46
C SER A 282 -25.57 1.79 -3.95
N THR A 283 -25.01 1.01 -3.03
CA THR A 283 -24.14 -0.14 -3.31
C THR A 283 -24.51 -1.33 -2.43
N VAL A 284 -24.38 -2.52 -3.02
CA VAL A 284 -24.51 -3.83 -2.38
C VAL A 284 -23.31 -4.69 -2.75
N TYR A 285 -23.02 -5.69 -1.92
CA TYR A 285 -21.84 -6.54 -2.04
C TYR A 285 -22.28 -7.99 -2.28
N SER A 286 -21.57 -8.72 -3.14
CA SER A 286 -21.79 -10.16 -3.32
C SER A 286 -21.50 -10.92 -2.02
N LYS A 287 -22.44 -11.74 -1.54
CA LYS A 287 -22.23 -12.57 -0.35
C LYS A 287 -21.03 -13.49 -0.51
N VAL A 288 -20.98 -14.23 -1.62
CA VAL A 288 -19.89 -15.17 -1.93
C VAL A 288 -18.53 -14.47 -1.87
N ALA A 289 -18.38 -13.32 -2.56
CA ALA A 289 -17.12 -12.60 -2.57
C ALA A 289 -16.73 -12.05 -1.19
N VAL A 290 -17.70 -11.58 -0.40
CA VAL A 290 -17.46 -11.10 0.96
C VAL A 290 -17.08 -12.25 1.89
N ASP A 291 -17.78 -13.38 1.83
CA ASP A 291 -17.52 -14.54 2.67
C ASP A 291 -16.12 -15.13 2.38
N GLU A 292 -15.74 -15.24 1.11
CA GLU A 292 -14.37 -15.62 0.71
C GLU A 292 -13.31 -14.65 1.22
N TYR A 293 -13.61 -13.35 1.20
CA TYR A 293 -12.70 -12.33 1.72
C TYR A 293 -12.54 -12.42 3.24
N ILE A 294 -13.65 -12.59 3.97
CA ILE A 294 -13.64 -12.74 5.44
C ILE A 294 -12.93 -14.04 5.85
N ASP A 295 -13.17 -15.15 5.15
CA ASP A 295 -12.49 -16.42 5.44
C ASP A 295 -10.97 -16.28 5.27
N ARG A 296 -10.53 -15.63 4.19
CA ARG A 296 -9.11 -15.35 3.96
C ARG A 296 -8.48 -14.55 5.08
N LEU A 297 -9.14 -13.49 5.53
CA LEU A 297 -8.66 -12.66 6.64
C LEU A 297 -8.58 -13.44 7.96
N ARG A 298 -9.57 -14.30 8.22
CA ARG A 298 -9.57 -15.17 9.38
C ARG A 298 -8.36 -16.09 9.38
N LYS A 299 -8.12 -16.79 8.27
CA LYS A 299 -6.95 -17.66 8.07
C LYS A 299 -5.64 -16.90 8.22
N ASP A 300 -5.52 -15.71 7.63
CA ASP A 300 -4.30 -14.89 7.74
C ASP A 300 -4.03 -14.40 9.17
N LYS A 301 -5.08 -14.09 9.94
CA LYS A 301 -4.97 -13.72 11.35
C LYS A 301 -4.50 -14.90 12.21
N GLU A 302 -5.01 -16.10 11.92
CA GLU A 302 -4.61 -17.33 12.60
C GLU A 302 -3.16 -17.71 12.30
N VAL A 303 -2.76 -17.63 11.03
CA VAL A 303 -1.35 -17.81 10.61
C VAL A 303 -0.43 -16.80 11.28
N SER A 304 -0.85 -15.53 11.39
CA SER A 304 -0.06 -14.50 12.07
C SER A 304 0.14 -14.83 13.55
N ARG A 305 -0.94 -15.21 14.25
CA ARG A 305 -0.86 -15.64 15.66
C ARG A 305 0.10 -16.81 15.85
N LEU A 306 0.02 -17.82 14.98
CA LEU A 306 0.95 -18.96 15.01
C LEU A 306 2.40 -18.52 14.81
N CYS A 307 2.65 -17.60 13.88
CA CYS A 307 3.99 -17.08 13.61
C CYS A 307 4.53 -16.21 14.76
N ASP A 308 3.65 -15.57 15.54
CA ASP A 308 4.04 -14.72 16.68
C ASP A 308 4.45 -15.56 17.89
N THR A 309 3.73 -16.66 18.16
CA THR A 309 3.95 -17.53 19.33
C THR A 309 5.04 -18.58 19.15
N ALA A 310 5.45 -18.86 17.91
CA ALA A 310 6.44 -19.88 17.61
C ALA A 310 7.87 -19.47 17.99
N ASP A 311 8.62 -20.42 18.56
CA ASP A 311 10.07 -20.29 18.73
C ASP A 311 10.76 -20.26 17.34
N THR A 312 11.63 -19.28 17.13
CA THR A 312 12.22 -18.94 15.83
C THR A 312 13.37 -19.84 15.38
N SER A 313 13.57 -20.97 16.06
CA SER A 313 14.69 -21.89 15.83
C SER A 313 14.52 -22.77 14.58
N ASP A 314 13.29 -23.14 14.19
CA ASP A 314 13.03 -23.89 12.95
C ASP A 314 11.69 -23.49 12.26
N TYR A 315 11.79 -22.62 11.25
CA TYR A 315 10.62 -22.17 10.47
C TYR A 315 9.94 -23.27 9.64
N TYR A 316 10.59 -24.41 9.39
CA TYR A 316 9.96 -25.51 8.67
C TYR A 316 8.79 -26.10 9.47
N LEU A 317 8.89 -26.13 10.80
CA LEU A 317 7.84 -26.68 11.68
C LEU A 317 6.52 -25.91 11.57
N LEU A 318 6.56 -24.65 11.12
CA LEU A 318 5.36 -23.83 10.92
C LEU A 318 4.66 -24.10 9.59
N LEU A 319 5.32 -24.72 8.61
CA LEU A 319 4.74 -24.88 7.28
C LEU A 319 3.51 -25.80 7.30
N HIS A 320 3.56 -26.95 7.97
CA HIS A 320 2.42 -27.87 8.02
C HIS A 320 1.21 -27.28 8.75
N PRO A 321 1.32 -26.73 9.99
CA PRO A 321 0.19 -26.09 10.66
C PRO A 321 -0.43 -24.93 9.85
N ILE A 322 0.39 -24.15 9.13
CA ILE A 322 -0.11 -23.09 8.24
C ILE A 322 -0.94 -23.67 7.09
N LEU A 323 -0.53 -24.79 6.52
CA LEU A 323 -1.26 -25.45 5.44
C LEU A 323 -2.54 -26.12 5.94
N GLU A 324 -2.56 -26.60 7.19
CA GLU A 324 -3.79 -27.09 7.84
C GLU A 324 -4.82 -25.98 8.04
N ILE A 325 -4.40 -24.78 8.47
CA ILE A 325 -5.29 -23.60 8.56
C ILE A 325 -5.90 -23.26 7.20
N ASP A 326 -5.13 -23.45 6.13
CA ASP A 326 -5.58 -23.20 4.77
C ASP A 326 -6.43 -24.32 4.16
N ASP A 327 -6.51 -25.50 4.79
CA ASP A 327 -7.08 -26.74 4.26
C ASP A 327 -6.40 -27.17 2.93
N VAL A 328 -5.07 -27.17 2.92
CA VAL A 328 -4.26 -27.46 1.72
C VAL A 328 -3.59 -28.82 1.86
N HIS A 329 -4.06 -29.78 1.07
CA HIS A 329 -3.58 -31.16 1.07
C HIS A 329 -3.33 -31.65 -0.35
N PHE A 330 -2.19 -32.32 -0.58
CA PHE A 330 -1.94 -32.97 -1.86
C PHE A 330 -2.91 -34.13 -2.08
N SER A 331 -3.32 -34.33 -3.33
CA SER A 331 -4.13 -35.49 -3.70
C SER A 331 -3.30 -36.78 -3.61
N LYS A 332 -3.96 -37.93 -3.44
CA LYS A 332 -3.28 -39.24 -3.50
C LYS A 332 -2.54 -39.50 -4.83
N LYS A 333 -2.88 -38.75 -5.89
CA LYS A 333 -2.24 -38.84 -7.22
C LYS A 333 -0.96 -38.00 -7.32
N ALA A 334 -0.61 -37.26 -6.27
CA ALA A 334 0.54 -36.36 -6.19
C ALA A 334 1.47 -36.69 -5.01
N SER A 335 1.41 -37.92 -4.49
CA SER A 335 2.10 -38.32 -3.26
C SER A 335 3.62 -38.22 -3.39
N LEU A 336 4.19 -38.49 -4.57
CA LEU A 336 5.63 -38.34 -4.76
C LEU A 336 6.01 -36.86 -4.90
N THR A 337 5.17 -36.05 -5.55
CA THR A 337 5.35 -34.60 -5.61
C THR A 337 5.34 -33.98 -4.22
N GLU A 338 4.39 -34.40 -3.37
CA GLU A 338 4.28 -33.98 -1.97
C GLU A 338 5.57 -34.26 -1.19
N GLU A 339 6.06 -35.52 -1.22
CA GLU A 339 7.29 -35.91 -0.52
C GLU A 339 8.49 -35.06 -0.99
N LEU A 340 8.64 -34.90 -2.30
CA LEU A 340 9.75 -34.14 -2.88
C LEU A 340 9.66 -32.65 -2.54
N TRP A 341 8.47 -32.07 -2.57
CA TRP A 341 8.22 -30.67 -2.26
C TRP A 341 8.55 -30.36 -0.80
N PHE A 342 8.05 -31.16 0.15
CA PHE A 342 8.33 -30.95 1.56
C PHE A 342 9.81 -31.21 1.90
N ARG A 343 10.47 -32.19 1.26
CA ARG A 343 11.92 -32.38 1.40
C ARG A 343 12.72 -31.19 0.84
N TYR A 344 12.25 -30.56 -0.23
CA TYR A 344 12.85 -29.33 -0.77
C TYR A 344 12.63 -28.13 0.17
N ALA A 345 11.40 -27.94 0.65
CA ALA A 345 11.05 -26.89 1.60
C ALA A 345 11.85 -27.01 2.90
N GLN A 346 11.98 -28.22 3.46
CA GLN A 346 12.78 -28.49 4.65
C GLN A 346 14.23 -28.05 4.47
N ARG A 347 14.86 -28.42 3.35
CA ARG A 347 16.26 -28.02 3.05
C ARG A 347 16.45 -26.51 2.92
N LYS A 348 15.42 -25.78 2.47
CA LYS A 348 15.48 -24.32 2.30
C LYS A 348 15.14 -23.56 3.59
N LEU A 349 14.20 -24.06 4.38
CA LEU A 349 13.71 -23.41 5.59
C LEU A 349 14.61 -23.67 6.80
N LYS A 350 15.16 -24.89 6.97
CA LYS A 350 16.07 -25.23 8.09
C LYS A 350 17.39 -24.47 8.08
N ASN A 351 17.89 -24.14 6.89
CA ASN A 351 19.19 -23.48 6.72
C ASN A 351 19.10 -21.94 6.76
N MET A 352 17.95 -21.36 7.14
CA MET A 352 17.81 -19.90 7.21
C MET A 352 18.32 -19.36 8.55
N GLN A 353 19.48 -18.71 8.52
CA GLN A 353 20.04 -17.92 9.63
C GLN A 353 19.74 -16.40 9.48
N GLY A 354 18.65 -16.05 8.79
CA GLY A 354 18.32 -14.66 8.46
C GLY A 354 17.37 -13.98 9.46
N ASN A 355 17.21 -12.66 9.33
CA ASN A 355 16.20 -11.87 10.05
C ASN A 355 14.82 -12.55 9.96
N ARG A 356 14.10 -12.65 11.10
CA ARG A 356 12.75 -13.20 11.25
C ARG A 356 11.79 -12.78 10.14
N ASP A 357 11.78 -11.50 9.76
CA ASP A 357 10.90 -10.99 8.69
C ASP A 357 11.18 -11.63 7.33
N THR A 358 12.45 -11.88 7.04
CA THR A 358 12.87 -12.50 5.77
C THR A 358 12.48 -13.97 5.76
N ALA A 359 12.64 -14.65 6.90
CA ALA A 359 12.24 -16.04 7.06
C ALA A 359 10.71 -16.21 6.93
N LEU A 360 9.93 -15.35 7.60
CA LEU A 360 8.46 -15.36 7.50
C LEU A 360 7.97 -15.00 6.09
N SER A 361 8.61 -14.04 5.41
CA SER A 361 8.29 -13.71 4.01
C SER A 361 8.56 -14.88 3.05
N ARG A 362 9.57 -15.69 3.36
CA ARG A 362 9.91 -16.90 2.59
C ARG A 362 8.98 -18.05 2.92
N LEU A 363 8.63 -18.25 4.19
CA LEU A 363 7.60 -19.20 4.64
C LEU A 363 6.25 -18.92 3.96
N SER A 364 5.84 -17.65 3.90
CA SER A 364 4.68 -17.22 3.12
C SER A 364 4.83 -17.55 1.63
N GLY A 365 6.04 -17.40 1.07
CA GLY A 365 6.37 -17.85 -0.28
C GLY A 365 6.12 -19.35 -0.49
N PHE A 366 6.53 -20.19 0.47
CA PHE A 366 6.27 -21.63 0.46
C PHE A 366 4.78 -21.93 0.60
N ARG A 367 4.05 -21.31 1.55
CA ARG A 367 2.59 -21.45 1.71
C ARG A 367 1.84 -21.30 0.38
N TYR A 368 2.07 -20.19 -0.33
CA TYR A 368 1.40 -19.91 -1.60
C TYR A 368 1.89 -20.81 -2.75
N SER A 369 3.19 -21.13 -2.78
CA SER A 369 3.71 -22.05 -3.80
C SER A 369 3.14 -23.47 -3.62
N THR A 370 2.95 -23.92 -2.38
CA THR A 370 2.29 -25.19 -2.08
C THR A 370 0.85 -25.20 -2.58
N LYS A 371 0.06 -24.14 -2.34
CA LYS A 371 -1.32 -24.02 -2.86
C LYS A 371 -1.38 -24.22 -4.37
N ILE A 372 -0.52 -23.51 -5.10
CA ILE A 372 -0.43 -23.62 -6.56
C ILE A 372 -0.04 -25.04 -7.00
N LEU A 373 0.89 -25.69 -6.30
CA LEU A 373 1.32 -27.05 -6.59
C LEU A 373 0.23 -28.08 -6.34
N VAL A 374 -0.53 -27.93 -5.25
CA VAL A 374 -1.67 -28.80 -4.91
C VAL A 374 -2.73 -28.71 -6.00
N GLU A 375 -3.17 -27.50 -6.36
CA GLU A 375 -4.16 -27.26 -7.43
C GLU A 375 -3.69 -27.84 -8.78
N LEU A 376 -2.41 -27.68 -9.12
CA LEU A 376 -1.86 -28.24 -10.36
C LEU A 376 -1.91 -29.77 -10.36
N THR A 377 -1.54 -30.39 -9.24
CA THR A 377 -1.28 -31.84 -9.15
C THR A 377 -2.49 -32.66 -8.70
N GLU A 378 -3.69 -32.09 -8.72
CA GLU A 378 -4.94 -32.83 -8.50
C GLU A 378 -5.13 -34.01 -9.46
N THR A 379 -4.62 -33.88 -10.69
CA THR A 379 -4.85 -34.84 -11.77
C THR A 379 -3.74 -35.87 -11.92
N LYS A 380 -2.48 -35.48 -11.70
CA LYS A 380 -1.28 -36.30 -11.85
C LYS A 380 -0.09 -35.66 -11.13
N GLU A 381 0.97 -36.43 -10.99
CA GLU A 381 2.25 -36.00 -10.45
C GLU A 381 2.91 -34.89 -11.29
N ILE A 382 3.70 -34.01 -10.65
CA ILE A 382 4.27 -32.83 -11.33
C ILE A 382 5.19 -33.18 -12.51
N TYR A 383 5.86 -34.33 -12.43
CA TYR A 383 6.71 -34.86 -13.50
C TYR A 383 5.92 -35.48 -14.66
N GLY A 384 4.61 -35.69 -14.50
CA GLY A 384 3.73 -36.14 -15.57
C GLY A 384 3.23 -34.99 -16.46
N PHE A 385 3.56 -33.73 -16.15
CA PHE A 385 3.20 -32.58 -16.96
C PHE A 385 4.26 -32.27 -18.02
N SER A 386 3.80 -32.01 -19.23
CA SER A 386 4.62 -31.48 -20.32
C SER A 386 5.00 -30.03 -20.07
N ALA A 387 6.06 -29.56 -20.72
CA ALA A 387 6.50 -28.16 -20.63
C ALA A 387 5.38 -27.17 -21.03
N ASN A 388 4.53 -27.53 -22.00
CA ASN A 388 3.40 -26.70 -22.43
C ASN A 388 2.33 -26.59 -21.34
N GLU A 389 1.97 -27.69 -20.68
CA GLU A 389 1.02 -27.66 -19.57
C GLU A 389 1.55 -26.84 -18.39
N LEU A 390 2.83 -27.00 -18.05
CA LEU A 390 3.49 -26.21 -17.01
C LEU A 390 3.51 -24.71 -17.37
N ASN A 391 3.73 -24.36 -18.64
CA ASN A 391 3.68 -22.96 -19.09
C ASN A 391 2.28 -22.37 -19.00
N LEU A 392 1.25 -23.13 -19.40
CA LEU A 392 -0.13 -22.69 -19.32
C LEU A 392 -0.61 -22.51 -17.88
N ARG A 393 -0.19 -23.39 -16.96
CA ARG A 393 -0.68 -23.39 -15.56
C ARG A 393 0.20 -22.60 -14.59
N LEU A 394 1.53 -22.66 -14.71
CA LEU A 394 2.47 -22.05 -13.78
C LEU A 394 3.20 -20.83 -14.35
N PHE A 395 3.78 -20.95 -15.54
CA PHE A 395 4.70 -19.94 -16.09
C PHE A 395 3.98 -18.97 -17.03
N ASN A 396 2.96 -18.28 -16.50
CA ASN A 396 2.11 -17.32 -17.19
C ASN A 396 1.98 -16.01 -16.38
N LYS A 397 1.25 -15.01 -16.90
CA LYS A 397 1.10 -13.69 -16.24
C LYS A 397 0.17 -13.70 -15.01
N ASN A 398 -0.66 -14.74 -14.83
CA ASN A 398 -1.63 -14.82 -13.74
C ASN A 398 -0.99 -15.28 -12.42
N VAL A 399 0.14 -16.00 -12.50
CA VAL A 399 0.90 -16.42 -11.32
C VAL A 399 1.99 -15.38 -11.02
N PRO A 400 2.09 -14.82 -9.80
CA PRO A 400 3.18 -13.90 -9.47
C PRO A 400 4.57 -14.51 -9.65
N ILE A 401 5.50 -13.73 -10.23
CA ILE A 401 6.89 -14.13 -10.53
C ILE A 401 7.60 -14.74 -9.31
N LYS A 402 7.34 -14.22 -8.11
CA LYS A 402 7.92 -14.74 -6.86
C LYS A 402 7.64 -16.23 -6.68
N TYR A 403 6.41 -16.68 -6.90
CA TYR A 403 6.02 -18.08 -6.73
C TYR A 403 6.51 -18.94 -7.90
N GLN A 404 6.47 -18.42 -9.13
CA GLN A 404 7.07 -19.08 -10.29
C GLN A 404 8.56 -19.38 -10.06
N THR A 405 9.29 -18.43 -9.45
CA THR A 405 10.72 -18.59 -9.15
C THR A 405 10.98 -19.73 -8.16
N GLU A 406 10.17 -19.82 -7.11
CA GLU A 406 10.31 -20.88 -6.10
C GLU A 406 9.95 -22.25 -6.69
N ILE A 407 8.84 -22.32 -7.44
CA ILE A 407 8.42 -23.56 -8.11
C ILE A 407 9.45 -23.99 -9.18
N PHE A 408 9.98 -23.06 -9.98
CA PHE A 408 11.04 -23.38 -10.94
C PHE A 408 12.30 -23.93 -10.24
N SER A 409 12.68 -23.33 -9.10
CA SER A 409 13.82 -23.79 -8.30
C SER A 409 13.61 -25.22 -7.77
N PHE A 410 12.37 -25.54 -7.38
CA PHE A 410 11.97 -26.90 -7.01
C PHE A 410 12.05 -27.87 -8.20
N LEU A 411 11.48 -27.51 -9.36
CA LEU A 411 11.55 -28.34 -10.57
C LEU A 411 13.00 -28.60 -10.99
N TYR A 412 13.87 -27.59 -10.89
CA TYR A 412 15.30 -27.72 -11.12
C TYR A 412 15.95 -28.70 -10.13
N ASN A 413 15.60 -28.61 -8.84
CA ASN A 413 16.11 -29.50 -7.80
C ASN A 413 15.68 -30.96 -8.03
N ILE A 414 14.41 -31.20 -8.41
CA ILE A 414 13.92 -32.54 -8.75
C ILE A 414 14.68 -33.09 -9.95
N LYS A 415 14.79 -32.30 -11.02
CA LYS A 415 15.50 -32.72 -12.24
C LYS A 415 16.92 -33.16 -11.91
N GLN A 416 17.68 -32.35 -11.17
CA GLN A 416 19.03 -32.74 -10.76
C GLN A 416 19.06 -34.00 -9.90
N THR A 417 18.16 -34.11 -8.92
CA THR A 417 18.13 -35.26 -8.00
C THR A 417 17.79 -36.57 -8.71
N VAL A 418 16.90 -36.53 -9.72
CA VAL A 418 16.46 -37.72 -10.47
C VAL A 418 17.43 -38.09 -11.59
N GLU A 419 17.99 -37.11 -12.31
CA GLU A 419 18.98 -37.35 -13.35
C GLU A 419 20.33 -37.85 -12.79
N GLN A 420 20.76 -37.36 -11.61
CA GLN A 420 21.98 -37.84 -10.94
C GLN A 420 21.87 -39.29 -10.44
N LYS A 421 20.66 -39.80 -10.22
CA LYS A 421 20.41 -41.19 -9.79
C LYS A 421 20.14 -42.14 -10.96
N GLY A 422 20.43 -41.74 -12.20
CA GLY A 422 20.24 -42.57 -13.40
C GLY A 422 18.77 -42.75 -13.82
N GLY A 423 17.87 -41.88 -13.37
CA GLY A 423 16.44 -41.93 -13.69
C GLY A 423 16.08 -41.42 -15.09
N LYS A 424 14.84 -41.70 -15.55
CA LYS A 424 14.28 -41.16 -16.81
C LYS A 424 14.24 -39.63 -16.79
N ARG A 425 14.52 -39.02 -17.95
CA ARG A 425 14.40 -37.57 -18.20
C ARG A 425 12.94 -37.13 -18.01
N LEU A 426 12.68 -36.27 -17.02
CA LEU A 426 11.31 -35.87 -16.62
C LEU A 426 10.70 -34.84 -17.57
N PHE A 427 11.31 -33.65 -17.65
CA PHE A 427 10.83 -32.53 -18.48
C PHE A 427 12.00 -31.62 -18.90
N GLU A 428 11.86 -30.96 -20.05
CA GLU A 428 12.86 -30.03 -20.57
C GLU A 428 12.68 -28.62 -20.00
N LEU A 429 13.44 -28.28 -18.96
CA LEU A 429 13.44 -26.94 -18.36
C LEU A 429 13.67 -25.80 -19.36
N SER A 430 14.41 -26.04 -20.45
CA SER A 430 14.66 -25.06 -21.51
C SER A 430 13.41 -24.66 -22.30
N LYS A 431 12.36 -25.48 -22.27
CA LYS A 431 11.06 -25.21 -22.91
C LYS A 431 10.07 -24.48 -22.00
N LEU A 432 10.45 -24.20 -20.75
CA LEU A 432 9.60 -23.42 -19.84
C LEU A 432 9.71 -21.92 -20.17
N ASN A 433 8.58 -21.22 -20.17
CA ASN A 433 8.45 -19.78 -20.40
C ASN A 433 8.92 -18.96 -19.18
N PHE A 434 9.93 -19.44 -18.48
CA PHE A 434 10.49 -18.83 -17.29
C PHE A 434 11.99 -18.61 -17.48
N LYS A 435 12.38 -17.37 -17.74
CA LYS A 435 13.78 -17.00 -17.95
C LYS A 435 14.42 -16.59 -16.62
N TYR A 436 15.04 -17.57 -15.94
CA TYR A 436 15.71 -17.39 -14.65
C TYR A 436 16.72 -16.22 -14.64
N ASN A 437 17.37 -15.92 -15.78
CA ASN A 437 18.50 -14.98 -15.86
C ASN A 437 18.23 -13.59 -16.49
N GLN A 438 17.15 -13.36 -17.25
CA GLN A 438 16.95 -12.04 -17.90
C GLN A 438 16.51 -10.93 -16.93
N ASN A 439 15.92 -11.28 -15.78
CA ASN A 439 15.50 -10.29 -14.78
C ASN A 439 16.59 -9.90 -13.77
N GLN A 440 17.70 -10.64 -13.71
CA GLN A 440 18.90 -10.18 -12.99
C GLN A 440 19.79 -9.29 -13.86
N SER A 441 19.86 -9.53 -15.18
CA SER A 441 20.67 -8.68 -16.08
C SER A 441 20.03 -7.32 -16.39
N ASN A 442 18.69 -7.24 -16.49
CA ASN A 442 18.00 -5.98 -16.77
C ASN A 442 17.92 -5.02 -15.57
N ASN A 443 18.38 -5.45 -14.39
CA ASN A 443 18.55 -4.61 -13.21
C ASN A 443 19.98 -4.67 -12.65
N ARG A 444 20.99 -4.88 -13.51
CA ARG A 444 22.25 -4.17 -13.27
C ARG A 444 21.98 -2.69 -13.56
N LYS A 445 21.13 -2.07 -12.73
CA LYS A 445 21.23 -0.63 -12.53
C LYS A 445 22.69 -0.40 -12.23
N GLU A 446 23.35 0.48 -12.99
CA GLU A 446 24.61 1.07 -12.54
C GLU A 446 24.46 1.38 -11.06
N LYS A 447 25.45 1.02 -10.24
CA LYS A 447 25.29 1.20 -8.80
C LYS A 447 25.19 2.71 -8.58
N GLU A 448 23.96 3.18 -8.39
CA GLU A 448 23.68 4.59 -8.14
C GLU A 448 24.47 4.98 -6.88
N VAL A 449 25.36 5.97 -7.04
CA VAL A 449 26.05 6.72 -5.98
C VAL A 449 25.57 8.18 -6.08
N TYR A 450 25.66 8.95 -5.00
CA TYR A 450 25.52 10.39 -5.12
C TYR A 450 26.72 10.93 -5.91
N SER A 451 26.52 12.04 -6.63
CA SER A 451 27.62 12.81 -7.21
C SER A 451 28.42 13.52 -6.12
N VAL A 452 29.64 13.96 -6.46
CA VAL A 452 30.55 14.57 -5.48
C VAL A 452 29.91 15.84 -4.93
N ASP A 453 29.33 16.66 -5.80
CA ASP A 453 28.62 17.88 -5.42
C ASP A 453 27.41 17.59 -4.52
N GLU A 454 26.60 16.58 -4.83
CA GLU A 454 25.47 16.18 -3.96
C GLU A 454 25.95 15.71 -2.58
N TYR A 455 27.05 14.96 -2.52
CA TYR A 455 27.64 14.48 -1.27
C TYR A 455 28.20 15.64 -0.45
N LEU A 456 28.98 16.54 -1.06
CA LEU A 456 29.55 17.72 -0.40
C LEU A 456 28.47 18.69 0.06
N SER A 457 27.44 18.91 -0.76
CA SER A 457 26.27 19.72 -0.40
C SER A 457 25.55 19.12 0.81
N LEU A 458 25.34 17.80 0.82
CA LEU A 458 24.70 17.13 1.95
C LEU A 458 25.56 17.21 3.22
N TYR A 459 26.88 17.05 3.07
CA TYR A 459 27.85 17.18 4.16
C TYR A 459 27.77 18.57 4.79
N ARG A 460 27.76 19.63 3.96
CA ARG A 460 27.58 21.01 4.42
C ARG A 460 26.24 21.22 5.12
N TYR A 461 25.16 20.69 4.55
CA TYR A 461 23.83 20.77 5.15
C TYR A 461 23.81 20.20 6.57
N VAL A 462 24.22 18.95 6.75
CA VAL A 462 24.19 18.30 8.07
C VAL A 462 25.23 18.83 9.06
N SER A 463 26.26 19.54 8.57
CA SER A 463 27.29 20.19 9.39
C SER A 463 26.82 21.50 10.04
N ASP A 464 25.72 22.10 9.56
CA ASP A 464 25.12 23.30 10.18
C ASP A 464 24.43 22.94 11.50
N TYR A 465 25.26 22.73 12.53
CA TYR A 465 24.81 22.30 13.84
C TYR A 465 23.90 23.34 14.50
N GLN A 466 24.04 24.63 14.20
CA GLN A 466 23.23 25.68 14.82
C GLN A 466 21.77 25.56 14.37
N ASN A 467 21.55 25.44 13.06
CA ASN A 467 20.21 25.27 12.51
C ASN A 467 19.60 23.92 12.91
N HIS A 468 20.35 22.83 12.75
CA HIS A 468 19.85 21.49 13.05
C HIS A 468 19.58 21.27 14.55
N LYS A 469 20.41 21.82 15.44
CA LYS A 469 20.16 21.81 16.91
C LYS A 469 18.81 22.46 17.21
N LYS A 470 18.54 23.65 16.66
CA LYS A 470 17.28 24.36 16.89
C LYS A 470 16.07 23.54 16.43
N LEU A 471 16.10 23.04 15.19
CA LEU A 471 14.99 22.26 14.61
C LEU A 471 14.75 20.94 15.35
N ALA A 472 15.82 20.27 15.77
CA ALA A 472 15.72 19.03 16.54
C ALA A 472 15.12 19.28 17.93
N ILE A 473 15.55 20.34 18.64
CA ILE A 473 15.00 20.72 19.95
C ILE A 473 13.53 21.12 19.82
N ASP A 474 13.16 21.92 18.81
CA ASP A 474 11.77 22.32 18.56
C ASP A 474 10.87 21.09 18.28
N ASP A 475 11.36 20.10 17.53
CA ASP A 475 10.62 18.86 17.28
C ASP A 475 10.47 17.99 18.54
N VAL A 476 11.51 17.93 19.40
CA VAL A 476 11.44 17.26 20.71
C VAL A 476 10.50 17.98 21.66
N LYS A 477 10.50 19.32 21.70
CA LYS A 477 9.50 20.14 22.43
C LYS A 477 8.08 19.79 22.03
N ASN A 478 7.83 19.71 20.72
CA ASN A 478 6.54 19.29 20.18
C ASN A 478 6.19 17.86 20.61
N ALA A 479 7.18 16.95 20.68
CA ALA A 479 6.98 15.58 21.13
C ALA A 479 6.56 15.48 22.62
N LEU A 480 7.16 16.30 23.47
CA LEU A 480 6.83 16.39 24.91
C LEU A 480 5.40 16.89 25.12
N ASN A 481 4.98 17.91 24.36
CA ASN A 481 3.63 18.48 24.43
C ASN A 481 2.56 17.59 23.76
N ASN A 482 2.89 17.02 22.59
CA ASN A 482 1.98 16.19 21.79
C ASN A 482 2.75 15.13 21.00
N LYS A 483 2.73 13.90 21.50
CA LYS A 483 3.40 12.74 20.86
C LYS A 483 3.01 12.51 19.39
N LYS A 484 1.83 12.95 18.94
CA LYS A 484 1.40 12.83 17.53
C LYS A 484 2.06 13.86 16.60
N GLY A 485 2.54 14.98 17.13
CA GLY A 485 3.19 16.06 16.38
C GLY A 485 4.68 15.86 16.11
N TYR A 486 5.30 14.87 16.76
CA TYR A 486 6.73 14.59 16.67
C TYR A 486 7.13 14.05 15.28
N ASN A 487 8.10 14.69 14.63
CA ASN A 487 8.56 14.34 13.28
C ASN A 487 9.87 13.55 13.23
N LYS A 488 10.51 13.28 14.37
CA LYS A 488 11.71 12.44 14.51
C LYS A 488 12.92 13.11 13.87
N TYR A 489 13.01 14.43 13.98
CA TYR A 489 14.07 15.22 13.35
C TYR A 489 15.45 14.89 13.93
N ASP A 490 15.57 14.82 15.26
CA ASP A 490 16.79 14.41 15.99
C ASP A 490 17.29 13.03 15.54
N SER A 491 16.38 12.04 15.50
CA SER A 491 16.69 10.67 15.08
C SER A 491 17.12 10.62 13.61
N THR A 492 16.52 11.45 12.76
CA THR A 492 16.88 11.55 11.34
C THR A 492 18.25 12.23 11.16
N TRP A 493 18.54 13.27 11.94
CA TRP A 493 19.82 13.96 11.89
C TRP A 493 20.98 13.03 12.25
N LEU A 494 20.88 12.33 13.39
CA LEU A 494 21.87 11.34 13.81
C LEU A 494 21.99 10.20 12.77
N TYR A 495 20.87 9.73 12.24
CA TYR A 495 20.85 8.69 11.20
C TYR A 495 21.60 9.09 9.92
N VAL A 496 21.49 10.35 9.47
CA VAL A 496 22.21 10.84 8.29
C VAL A 496 23.70 11.06 8.60
N LEU A 497 24.03 11.65 9.75
CA LEU A 497 25.42 11.86 10.20
C LEU A 497 26.20 10.55 10.32
N LEU A 498 25.59 9.49 10.86
CA LEU A 498 26.22 8.17 10.92
C LEU A 498 26.45 7.61 9.51
N HIS A 499 25.50 7.78 8.59
CA HIS A 499 25.61 7.26 7.24
C HIS A 499 26.67 7.94 6.37
N ILE A 500 26.89 9.25 6.54
CA ILE A 500 27.80 10.02 5.70
C ILE A 500 29.28 9.77 6.02
N ASN A 501 29.61 9.36 7.26
CA ASN A 501 31.00 9.10 7.67
C ASN A 501 31.39 7.61 7.77
N ASN A 502 30.43 6.70 7.98
CA ASN A 502 30.78 5.33 8.41
C ASN A 502 30.52 4.24 7.37
N GLY A 503 29.77 4.52 6.31
CA GLY A 503 29.39 3.48 5.35
C GLY A 503 28.70 2.27 6.01
N TRP A 504 27.98 2.48 7.11
CA TRP A 504 27.24 1.42 7.81
C TRP A 504 25.96 1.05 7.07
N ARG A 505 25.46 -0.17 7.31
CA ARG A 505 24.15 -0.62 6.80
C ARG A 505 23.04 0.01 7.64
N LYS A 506 21.88 0.25 7.03
CA LYS A 506 20.69 0.77 7.69
C LYS A 506 20.39 0.12 9.05
N SER A 507 20.41 -1.22 9.14
CA SER A 507 20.11 -1.94 10.38
C SER A 507 21.09 -1.57 11.49
N SER A 508 22.39 -1.52 11.18
CA SER A 508 23.43 -1.13 12.14
C SER A 508 23.31 0.33 12.58
N VAL A 509 22.87 1.23 11.70
CA VAL A 509 22.68 2.65 12.07
C VAL A 509 21.49 2.83 13.01
N VAL A 510 20.35 2.16 12.78
CA VAL A 510 19.17 2.32 13.65
C VAL A 510 19.31 1.60 14.99
N GLU A 511 20.25 0.67 15.09
CA GLU A 511 20.64 -0.03 16.32
C GLU A 511 21.81 0.68 17.04
N PHE A 512 22.05 1.97 16.75
CA PHE A 512 23.07 2.73 17.46
C PHE A 512 22.74 2.77 18.96
N PRO A 513 23.58 2.17 19.82
CA PRO A 513 23.25 1.87 21.20
C PRO A 513 23.14 3.16 22.03
N ARG A 514 22.38 3.06 23.11
CA ARG A 514 22.28 4.08 24.15
C ARG A 514 23.07 3.62 25.37
N PHE A 515 24.04 4.42 25.81
CA PHE A 515 24.81 4.15 27.02
C PHE A 515 24.49 5.16 28.12
N HIS A 516 24.43 4.69 29.38
CA HIS A 516 24.47 5.57 30.55
C HIS A 516 25.92 5.79 30.93
N HIS A 517 26.35 7.06 31.00
CA HIS A 517 27.69 7.44 31.41
C HIS A 517 27.66 8.77 32.16
N VAL A 518 28.56 8.93 33.15
CA VAL A 518 28.65 10.14 34.01
C VAL A 518 28.83 11.42 33.18
N LEU A 519 29.46 11.32 32.01
CA LEU A 519 29.59 12.42 31.05
C LEU A 519 28.24 13.06 30.71
N PHE A 520 27.19 12.26 30.48
CA PHE A 520 25.86 12.76 30.13
C PHE A 520 25.12 13.33 31.36
N ASP A 521 25.50 12.91 32.56
CA ASP A 521 24.91 13.38 33.81
C ASP A 521 25.49 14.74 34.22
N LYS A 522 26.78 14.97 33.96
CA LYS A 522 27.43 16.29 34.11
C LYS A 522 26.77 17.39 33.27
N LEU A 523 26.19 17.03 32.12
CA LEU A 523 25.51 17.98 31.22
C LEU A 523 24.09 18.35 31.67
N ASN A 524 23.61 17.83 32.80
CA ASN A 524 22.34 18.18 33.45
C ASN A 524 21.14 18.21 32.48
N LEU A 525 20.98 17.16 31.67
CA LEU A 525 19.94 16.98 30.65
C LEU A 525 18.53 16.71 31.23
N ASN A 526 18.13 17.47 32.25
CA ASN A 526 16.93 17.23 33.05
C ASN A 526 15.72 18.07 32.60
N SER A 527 15.93 19.17 31.88
CA SER A 527 14.86 20.01 31.35
C SER A 527 15.12 20.44 29.90
N ILE A 528 14.08 20.86 29.19
CA ILE A 528 14.26 21.30 27.79
C ILE A 528 15.07 22.60 27.70
N GLU A 529 14.94 23.48 28.69
CA GLU A 529 15.70 24.74 28.80
C GLU A 529 17.19 24.45 28.98
N SER A 530 17.55 23.40 29.72
CA SER A 530 18.94 22.95 29.85
C SER A 530 19.55 22.54 28.50
N LEU A 531 18.78 21.84 27.67
CA LEU A 531 19.19 21.43 26.32
C LEU A 531 19.27 22.60 25.34
N GLU A 532 18.44 23.63 25.50
CA GLU A 532 18.53 24.84 24.67
C GLU A 532 19.80 25.64 24.96
N ASN A 533 20.08 25.84 26.25
CA ASN A 533 21.19 26.66 26.71
C ASN A 533 22.56 25.97 26.59
N ILE A 534 22.60 24.65 26.33
CA ILE A 534 23.86 23.91 26.21
C ILE A 534 24.71 24.40 25.03
N GLN A 535 25.88 24.96 25.32
CA GLN A 535 26.88 25.35 24.34
C GLN A 535 28.11 24.48 24.54
N LEU A 536 28.27 23.48 23.68
CA LEU A 536 29.44 22.62 23.73
C LEU A 536 30.63 23.37 23.14
N THR A 537 31.73 23.37 23.88
CA THR A 537 33.05 23.58 23.30
C THR A 537 33.40 22.40 22.39
N TYR A 538 34.35 22.60 21.47
CA TYR A 538 34.84 21.51 20.62
C TYR A 538 35.39 20.34 21.45
N SER A 539 36.08 20.64 22.57
CA SER A 539 36.61 19.64 23.49
C SER A 539 35.50 18.76 24.10
N GLU A 540 34.43 19.36 24.63
CA GLU A 540 33.29 18.60 25.17
C GLU A 540 32.58 17.76 24.11
N ALA A 541 32.45 18.29 22.89
CA ALA A 541 31.88 17.55 21.77
C ALA A 541 32.77 16.36 21.38
N GLU A 542 34.10 16.53 21.38
CA GLU A 542 35.05 15.47 21.13
C GLU A 542 34.97 14.38 22.21
N GLN A 543 34.82 14.74 23.49
CA GLN A 543 34.63 13.77 24.58
C GLN A 543 33.42 12.87 24.33
N ILE A 544 32.28 13.44 23.93
CA ILE A 544 31.05 12.68 23.64
C ILE A 544 31.27 11.72 22.46
N VAL A 545 31.87 12.21 21.38
CA VAL A 545 32.11 11.40 20.17
C VAL A 545 33.10 10.29 20.47
N ARG A 546 34.24 10.61 21.10
CA ARG A 546 35.28 9.64 21.50
C ARG A 546 34.72 8.58 22.43
N PHE A 547 33.88 8.94 23.41
CA PHE A 547 33.19 7.96 24.25
C PHE A 547 32.45 6.90 23.43
N TYR A 548 31.77 7.28 22.34
CA TYR A 548 31.14 6.30 21.46
C TYR A 548 32.16 5.53 20.62
N GLN A 549 33.27 6.15 20.17
CA GLN A 549 34.31 5.47 19.40
C GLN A 549 35.04 4.36 20.20
N THR A 550 35.03 4.43 21.53
CA THR A 550 35.62 3.40 22.39
C THR A 550 34.71 2.18 22.58
N GLN A 551 33.42 2.29 22.23
CA GLN A 551 32.46 1.21 22.46
C GLN A 551 32.58 0.11 21.41
N TRP A 552 32.16 -1.10 21.79
CA TRP A 552 32.12 -2.24 20.89
C TRP A 552 30.82 -2.26 20.08
N PHE A 553 30.90 -2.10 18.76
CA PHE A 553 29.76 -2.25 17.85
C PHE A 553 29.89 -3.54 17.03
N GLN A 554 28.79 -4.22 16.75
CA GLN A 554 28.77 -5.46 15.95
C GLN A 554 27.98 -5.29 14.65
N HIS A 555 28.50 -5.83 13.54
CA HIS A 555 27.73 -5.94 12.30
C HIS A 555 26.85 -7.20 12.27
N ASN A 556 25.52 -7.03 12.17
CA ASN A 556 24.50 -8.10 12.27
C ASN A 556 24.68 -9.31 11.33
N LYS A 557 25.38 -9.16 10.21
CA LYS A 557 25.53 -10.24 9.22
C LYS A 557 26.73 -11.17 9.52
N ASN A 558 27.79 -10.62 10.10
CA ASN A 558 29.09 -11.32 10.22
C ASN A 558 29.66 -11.33 11.64
N LYS A 559 29.05 -10.61 12.61
CA LYS A 559 29.54 -10.43 13.99
C LYS A 559 30.92 -9.77 14.10
N GLU A 560 31.42 -9.18 13.00
CA GLU A 560 32.67 -8.42 12.96
C GLU A 560 32.51 -7.05 13.67
N LYS A 561 33.60 -6.54 14.25
CA LYS A 561 33.65 -5.25 14.95
C LYS A 561 33.42 -4.12 13.94
N ALA A 562 32.45 -3.25 14.21
CA ALA A 562 32.24 -2.03 13.45
C ALA A 562 32.99 -0.87 14.11
N THR A 563 33.87 -0.20 13.39
CA THR A 563 34.55 1.00 13.88
C THR A 563 33.70 2.23 13.62
N PHE A 564 33.53 3.08 14.64
CA PHE A 564 32.82 4.35 14.53
C PHE A 564 33.81 5.48 14.22
N HIS A 565 33.64 6.09 13.05
CA HIS A 565 34.41 7.19 12.52
C HIS A 565 33.59 8.48 12.58
N CYS A 566 34.23 9.56 13.02
CA CYS A 566 33.67 10.90 13.03
C CYS A 566 34.78 11.90 12.68
N SER A 567 34.55 12.64 11.61
CA SER A 567 35.38 13.75 11.15
C SER A 567 35.38 14.92 12.11
N SER A 568 36.46 15.70 12.17
CA SER A 568 36.55 16.91 12.99
C SER A 568 35.42 17.92 12.73
N VAL A 569 35.03 18.14 11.47
CA VAL A 569 33.93 19.07 11.12
C VAL A 569 32.57 18.57 11.60
N LEU A 570 32.34 17.25 11.65
CA LEU A 570 31.10 16.68 12.15
C LEU A 570 31.10 16.39 13.66
N THR A 571 32.20 16.64 14.39
CA THR A 571 32.27 16.40 15.84
C THR A 571 31.17 17.12 16.61
N LEU A 572 31.01 18.43 16.38
CA LEU A 572 29.95 19.23 17.01
C LEU A 572 28.53 18.78 16.63
N PRO A 573 28.15 18.68 15.34
CA PRO A 573 26.80 18.24 14.96
C PRO A 573 26.51 16.80 15.45
N MET A 574 27.49 15.90 15.43
CA MET A 574 27.35 14.54 15.96
C MET A 574 27.09 14.54 17.47
N ALA A 575 27.88 15.28 18.24
CA ALA A 575 27.69 15.38 19.68
C ALA A 575 26.31 15.95 20.03
N TYR A 576 25.90 17.04 19.39
CA TYR A 576 24.56 17.62 19.59
C TYR A 576 23.44 16.64 19.23
N ALA A 577 23.54 15.94 18.10
CA ALA A 577 22.53 14.96 17.69
C ALA A 577 22.41 13.81 18.71
N ILE A 578 23.54 13.31 19.22
CA ILE A 578 23.59 12.29 20.28
C ILE A 578 22.91 12.81 21.55
N LEU A 579 23.25 14.01 22.02
CA LEU A 579 22.68 14.58 23.25
C LEU A 579 21.18 14.83 23.14
N ILE A 580 20.68 15.33 22.01
CA ILE A 580 19.25 15.57 21.82
C ILE A 580 18.49 14.24 21.77
N CYS A 581 19.03 13.22 21.10
CA CYS A 581 18.46 11.88 21.12
C CYS A 581 18.47 11.28 22.53
N GLU A 582 19.56 11.43 23.29
CA GLU A 582 19.67 10.96 24.68
C GLU A 582 18.64 11.66 25.57
N PHE A 583 18.54 12.98 25.50
CA PHE A 583 17.53 13.75 26.22
C PHE A 583 16.12 13.26 25.90
N ARG A 584 15.79 13.08 24.61
CA ARG A 584 14.49 12.53 24.22
C ARG A 584 14.26 11.15 24.82
N CYS A 585 15.25 10.27 24.78
CA CYS A 585 15.14 8.93 25.37
C CYS A 585 14.91 9.01 26.89
N ARG A 586 15.61 9.88 27.63
CA ARG A 586 15.38 10.11 29.07
C ARG A 586 13.93 10.52 29.35
N GLN A 587 13.39 11.44 28.57
CA GLN A 587 12.06 12.03 28.83
C GLN A 587 10.89 11.16 28.34
N LEU A 588 11.05 10.47 27.21
CA LEU A 588 9.94 9.77 26.55
C LEU A 588 10.06 8.24 26.61
N HIS A 589 11.26 7.68 26.73
CA HIS A 589 11.55 6.24 26.59
C HIS A 589 12.72 5.78 27.46
N LEU A 590 12.54 5.81 28.77
CA LEU A 590 13.60 5.52 29.75
C LEU A 590 14.31 4.17 29.50
N HIS A 591 13.59 3.17 28.99
CA HIS A 591 14.11 1.82 28.71
C HIS A 591 14.53 1.57 27.25
N ALA A 592 14.66 2.62 26.43
CA ALA A 592 15.17 2.44 25.07
C ALA A 592 16.64 1.98 25.09
N GLU A 593 16.93 0.90 24.37
CA GLU A 593 18.29 0.36 24.20
C GLU A 593 19.08 1.10 23.12
N ASN A 594 18.38 1.78 22.19
CA ASN A 594 18.96 2.47 21.04
C ASN A 594 18.62 3.97 21.08
N LEU A 595 19.53 4.81 20.60
CA LEU A 595 19.30 6.25 20.49
C LEU A 595 18.33 6.60 19.36
N ILE A 596 18.38 5.91 18.22
CA ILE A 596 17.56 6.23 17.04
C ILE A 596 16.23 5.47 17.08
N HIS A 597 15.11 6.22 16.98
CA HIS A 597 13.78 5.59 16.91
C HIS A 597 12.79 6.36 16.02
N PHE A 598 12.24 5.68 15.01
CA PHE A 598 11.28 6.23 14.04
C PHE A 598 9.82 5.86 14.32
N TYR A 599 9.57 5.00 15.32
CA TYR A 599 8.22 4.63 15.81
C TYR A 599 7.30 4.05 14.73
N ASN A 600 7.85 3.21 13.88
CA ASN A 600 7.10 2.36 12.97
C ASN A 600 7.62 0.93 13.05
N THR A 601 6.82 -0.03 12.58
CA THR A 601 7.07 -1.48 12.71
C THR A 601 8.45 -1.91 12.23
N ARG A 602 9.06 -1.17 11.30
CA ARG A 602 10.36 -1.51 10.72
C ARG A 602 11.51 -0.63 11.21
N ASN A 603 11.23 0.30 12.12
CA ASN A 603 12.11 1.37 12.58
C ASN A 603 12.86 2.09 11.43
N GLN A 604 12.12 2.72 10.51
CA GLN A 604 12.67 3.32 9.28
C GLN A 604 12.21 4.77 9.07
N VAL A 605 13.05 5.57 8.41
CA VAL A 605 12.62 6.86 7.87
C VAL A 605 11.46 6.65 6.88
N SER A 606 10.29 7.22 7.18
CA SER A 606 9.12 7.22 6.29
C SER A 606 9.19 8.44 5.35
N PRO A 607 8.42 8.47 4.24
CA PRO A 607 8.41 9.61 3.33
C PRO A 607 8.17 10.94 4.04
N ARG A 608 7.16 10.99 4.93
CA ARG A 608 6.87 12.18 5.74
C ARG A 608 8.06 12.62 6.61
N ILE A 609 8.76 11.67 7.26
CA ILE A 609 9.91 12.01 8.12
C ILE A 609 11.06 12.55 7.26
N HIS A 610 11.29 11.94 6.09
CA HIS A 610 12.28 12.38 5.12
C HIS A 610 11.98 13.81 4.63
N ASP A 611 10.75 14.09 4.17
CA ASP A 611 10.35 15.40 3.68
C ASP A 611 10.52 16.50 4.73
N VAL A 612 10.21 16.21 6.00
CA VAL A 612 10.38 17.18 7.09
C VAL A 612 11.86 17.51 7.32
N PHE A 613 12.74 16.50 7.30
CA PHE A 613 14.17 16.72 7.53
C PHE A 613 14.86 17.44 6.36
N PHE A 614 14.42 17.21 5.12
CA PHE A 614 15.04 17.79 3.92
C PHE A 614 14.29 19.00 3.33
N LYS A 615 13.26 19.50 4.02
CA LYS A 615 12.38 20.59 3.55
C LYS A 615 13.10 21.84 3.05
N ASN A 616 14.24 22.20 3.64
CA ASN A 616 15.02 23.39 3.27
C ASN A 616 16.35 23.04 2.59
N TYR A 617 16.50 21.81 2.10
CA TYR A 617 17.71 21.35 1.43
C TYR A 617 17.54 21.36 -0.09
N ASN A 618 16.66 20.49 -0.61
CA ASN A 618 16.30 20.41 -2.02
C ASN A 618 15.04 19.52 -2.15
N ASP A 619 13.98 20.05 -2.77
CA ASP A 619 12.67 19.38 -2.89
C ASP A 619 12.74 18.05 -3.66
N ASP A 620 13.72 17.89 -4.55
CA ASP A 620 13.91 16.66 -5.35
C ASP A 620 14.92 15.68 -4.72
N PHE A 621 15.56 16.04 -3.60
CA PHE A 621 16.59 15.21 -3.01
C PHE A 621 16.01 14.03 -2.23
N LYS A 622 16.40 12.81 -2.61
CA LYS A 622 15.99 11.58 -1.91
C LYS A 622 17.17 10.91 -1.22
N PHE A 623 17.11 10.83 0.11
CA PHE A 623 18.13 10.15 0.90
C PHE A 623 17.87 8.63 0.91
N GLU A 624 18.85 7.85 0.43
CA GLU A 624 18.79 6.39 0.44
C GLU A 624 20.04 5.81 1.11
N SER A 625 19.84 5.13 2.23
CA SER A 625 20.91 4.48 3.01
C SER A 625 21.84 3.62 2.15
N ARG A 626 21.30 2.83 1.21
CA ARG A 626 22.12 1.98 0.32
C ARG A 626 22.92 2.81 -0.69
N LYS A 627 22.38 3.92 -1.19
CA LYS A 627 23.06 4.85 -2.12
C LYS A 627 24.18 5.58 -1.38
N MET A 628 23.91 6.10 -0.18
CA MET A 628 24.92 6.76 0.66
C MET A 628 26.04 5.80 1.06
N ASN A 629 25.69 4.59 1.51
CA ASN A 629 26.65 3.52 1.80
C ASN A 629 27.63 3.30 0.65
N ARG A 630 27.11 3.14 -0.57
CA ARG A 630 27.93 2.97 -1.78
C ARG A 630 28.76 4.22 -2.09
N THR A 631 28.21 5.41 -1.88
CA THR A 631 28.88 6.69 -2.13
C THR A 631 30.13 6.82 -1.27
N VAL A 632 29.98 6.68 0.05
CA VAL A 632 31.10 6.75 1.00
C VAL A 632 32.20 5.77 0.60
N LEU A 633 31.85 4.52 0.33
CA LEU A 633 32.83 3.50 -0.02
C LEU A 633 33.52 3.78 -1.36
N THR A 634 32.76 4.23 -2.35
CA THR A 634 33.31 4.55 -3.68
C THR A 634 34.30 5.69 -3.56
N TYR A 635 33.97 6.73 -2.80
CA TYR A 635 34.86 7.88 -2.61
C TYR A 635 36.06 7.56 -1.75
N THR A 636 35.87 6.84 -0.66
CA THR A 636 36.99 6.36 0.15
C THR A 636 37.94 5.50 -0.70
N SER A 637 37.43 4.52 -1.45
CA SER A 637 38.27 3.71 -2.36
C SER A 637 38.97 4.53 -3.42
N SER A 638 38.31 5.55 -4.00
CA SER A 638 38.90 6.43 -5.02
C SER A 638 39.99 7.33 -4.42
N VAL A 639 39.82 7.79 -3.18
CA VAL A 639 40.84 8.53 -2.42
C VAL A 639 42.06 7.67 -2.17
N ILE A 640 41.84 6.45 -1.71
CA ILE A 640 42.91 5.49 -1.43
C ILE A 640 43.70 5.15 -2.69
N GLU A 641 43.03 4.88 -3.81
CA GLU A 641 43.70 4.59 -5.08
C GLU A 641 44.54 5.78 -5.57
N SER A 642 43.97 7.00 -5.50
CA SER A 642 44.62 8.21 -6.05
C SER A 642 45.75 8.74 -5.17
N VAL A 643 45.70 8.53 -3.85
CA VAL A 643 46.65 9.10 -2.89
C VAL A 643 47.73 8.10 -2.46
N LEU A 644 47.45 6.79 -2.50
CA LEU A 644 48.30 5.78 -1.86
C LEU A 644 48.87 4.69 -2.79
N ASP A 645 48.50 4.68 -4.07
CA ASP A 645 48.94 3.66 -5.04
C ASP A 645 48.70 2.20 -4.56
N GLY A 646 47.72 2.02 -3.64
CA GLY A 646 47.45 0.78 -2.90
C GLY A 646 46.19 0.04 -3.39
N ASP A 647 46.07 -1.25 -3.09
CA ASP A 647 44.93 -2.10 -3.49
C ASP A 647 43.61 -1.65 -2.80
N PRO A 648 42.67 -1.03 -3.53
CA PRO A 648 41.47 -0.44 -2.95
C PRO A 648 40.50 -1.47 -2.35
N ILE A 649 40.64 -2.74 -2.74
CA ILE A 649 39.75 -3.84 -2.34
C ILE A 649 40.01 -4.25 -0.89
N GLN A 650 41.28 -4.42 -0.51
CA GLN A 650 41.67 -4.79 0.86
C GLN A 650 41.32 -3.69 1.87
N ILE A 651 41.31 -2.44 1.41
CA ILE A 651 41.08 -1.28 2.28
C ILE A 651 39.57 -1.01 2.45
N ALA A 652 38.77 -1.23 1.40
CA ALA A 652 37.31 -1.27 1.54
C ALA A 652 36.81 -2.43 2.43
N GLN A 653 37.57 -3.52 2.53
CA GLN A 653 37.32 -4.62 3.47
C GLN A 653 37.63 -4.21 4.92
N HIS A 654 38.70 -3.44 5.15
CA HIS A 654 39.06 -2.92 6.47
C HIS A 654 37.98 -1.99 7.05
N LEU A 655 37.51 -1.01 6.27
CA LEU A 655 36.47 -0.05 6.71
C LEU A 655 35.11 -0.70 7.01
N ARG A 656 34.84 -1.88 6.43
CA ARG A 656 33.58 -2.60 6.64
C ARG A 656 33.72 -3.79 7.59
N GLY A 657 34.93 -4.16 8.00
CA GLY A 657 35.24 -5.42 8.69
C GLY A 657 34.64 -6.61 7.96
N HIS A 658 35.13 -6.97 6.76
CA HIS A 658 34.61 -8.08 5.94
C HIS A 658 35.75 -9.01 5.43
N VAL A 659 35.62 -10.33 5.59
CA VAL A 659 36.57 -11.37 5.08
C VAL A 659 36.40 -11.73 3.58
N GLY A 660 35.30 -11.33 2.92
CA GLY A 660 34.96 -11.77 1.55
C GLY A 660 35.06 -10.69 0.47
N SER A 661 35.50 -11.06 -0.73
CA SER A 661 35.57 -10.17 -1.91
C SER A 661 34.18 -9.90 -2.52
N GLU A 662 33.65 -8.69 -2.39
CA GLU A 662 32.55 -8.20 -3.23
C GLU A 662 33.07 -7.15 -4.21
N THR A 663 32.86 -7.39 -5.50
CA THR A 663 33.20 -6.50 -6.63
C THR A 663 32.62 -5.10 -6.44
N THR A 664 33.42 -4.14 -6.01
CA THR A 664 33.10 -2.70 -6.09
C THR A 664 33.97 -2.06 -7.18
N ASN A 665 33.86 -2.59 -8.41
CA ASN A 665 34.61 -2.11 -9.59
C ASN A 665 34.07 -0.78 -10.16
N ILE A 666 33.61 0.15 -9.32
CA ILE A 666 33.22 1.48 -9.78
C ILE A 666 34.20 2.46 -9.17
N TYR A 667 35.22 2.77 -9.94
CA TYR A 667 36.24 3.76 -9.61
C TYR A 667 35.82 5.08 -10.25
N ILE A 668 35.83 6.17 -9.48
CA ILE A 668 35.52 7.52 -9.99
C ILE A 668 36.80 8.33 -9.85
N GLN A 669 37.30 8.89 -10.95
CA GLN A 669 38.39 9.86 -10.88
C GLN A 669 37.90 11.12 -10.18
N LEU A 670 38.46 11.41 -9.01
CA LEU A 670 38.15 12.60 -8.23
C LEU A 670 39.20 13.69 -8.52
N PRO A 671 38.78 14.95 -8.76
CA PRO A 671 39.69 16.11 -8.76
C PRO A 671 40.50 16.19 -7.46
N GLN A 672 41.76 16.65 -7.54
CA GLN A 672 42.68 16.73 -6.39
C GLN A 672 42.12 17.54 -5.21
N GLU A 673 41.39 18.62 -5.49
CA GLU A 673 40.73 19.46 -4.48
C GLU A 673 39.66 18.69 -3.68
N HIS A 674 38.95 17.75 -4.33
CA HIS A 674 37.96 16.89 -3.68
C HIS A 674 38.63 15.73 -2.96
N LEU A 675 39.75 15.21 -3.48
CA LEU A 675 40.57 14.21 -2.80
C LEU A 675 41.12 14.73 -1.48
N ASP A 676 41.72 15.92 -1.49
CA ASP A 676 42.27 16.55 -0.29
C ASP A 676 41.16 16.82 0.75
N PHE A 677 40.02 17.37 0.31
CA PHE A 677 38.87 17.60 1.19
C PHE A 677 38.34 16.29 1.79
N ILE A 678 38.09 15.25 0.99
CA ILE A 678 37.55 13.97 1.50
C ILE A 678 38.55 13.29 2.45
N THR A 679 39.85 13.43 2.22
CA THR A 679 40.91 12.89 3.10
C THR A 679 40.92 13.59 4.46
N GLU A 680 40.89 14.93 4.48
CA GLU A 680 40.82 15.72 5.73
C GLU A 680 39.51 15.46 6.50
N GLN A 681 38.42 15.17 5.79
CA GLN A 681 37.09 15.04 6.36
C GLN A 681 36.68 13.61 6.72
N LEU A 682 37.44 12.56 6.42
CA LEU A 682 37.00 11.18 6.73
C LEU A 682 37.88 10.45 7.77
N PHE A 683 39.10 10.92 8.08
CA PHE A 683 40.13 10.04 8.67
C PHE A 683 40.91 10.61 9.88
N ASP A 684 40.28 11.31 10.83
CA ASP A 684 40.92 11.51 12.15
C ASP A 684 40.73 10.27 13.03
N THR A 685 41.76 9.42 13.08
CA THR A 685 41.73 8.08 13.65
C THR A 685 42.20 7.99 15.10
N GLY A 686 42.66 9.07 15.74
CA GLY A 686 43.08 8.99 17.14
C GLY A 686 44.47 8.37 17.38
N TYR A 687 45.40 8.55 16.44
CA TYR A 687 46.83 8.27 16.68
C TYR A 687 47.49 9.35 17.52
N PHE A 688 48.50 9.05 18.34
CA PHE A 688 49.21 10.07 19.13
C PHE A 688 50.71 9.78 19.19
N GLY A 689 51.44 10.60 19.93
CA GLY A 689 52.87 10.44 20.14
C GLY A 689 53.74 11.34 19.26
N TYR A 690 55.03 11.36 19.58
CA TYR A 690 55.99 12.31 19.03
C TYR A 690 56.00 12.37 17.48
N VAL A 691 56.09 11.22 16.80
CA VAL A 691 56.16 11.17 15.33
C VAL A 691 54.92 11.78 14.67
N TYR A 692 53.72 11.40 15.14
CA TYR A 692 52.47 11.93 14.63
C TYR A 692 52.38 13.45 14.81
N ASN A 693 52.78 13.93 15.98
CA ASN A 693 52.75 15.36 16.31
C ASN A 693 53.75 16.15 15.45
N GLN A 694 54.96 15.64 15.24
CA GLN A 694 55.97 16.32 14.44
C GLN A 694 55.66 16.37 12.95
N VAL A 695 55.12 15.29 12.37
CA VAL A 695 54.67 15.31 10.97
C VAL A 695 53.58 16.36 10.75
N ASN A 696 52.60 16.44 11.67
CA ASN A 696 51.57 17.50 11.63
C ASN A 696 52.15 18.90 11.78
N HIS A 697 53.13 19.09 12.66
CA HIS A 697 53.80 20.38 12.85
C HIS A 697 54.52 20.87 11.59
N LEU A 698 55.32 20.01 10.96
CA LEU A 698 56.08 20.31 9.74
C LEU A 698 55.17 20.65 8.54
N LEU A 699 53.95 20.09 8.50
CA LEU A 699 52.98 20.32 7.42
C LEU A 699 52.13 21.59 7.61
N ILE A 700 51.64 21.83 8.83
CA ILE A 700 50.61 22.84 9.10
C ILE A 700 51.23 24.18 9.56
N GLY A 701 52.48 24.19 10.02
CA GLY A 701 53.20 25.41 10.40
C GLY A 701 52.61 26.16 11.61
N LYS A 702 51.65 25.56 12.31
CA LYS A 702 51.16 26.05 13.60
C LYS A 702 52.09 25.56 14.69
N ASN A 703 52.50 26.47 15.58
CA ASN A 703 53.12 26.15 16.85
C ASN A 703 52.14 25.27 17.68
N PRO A 704 52.51 24.05 18.10
CA PRO A 704 52.46 23.77 19.52
C PRO A 704 53.41 24.76 20.20
N VAL A 705 53.11 25.19 21.41
CA VAL A 705 53.88 26.17 22.15
C VAL A 705 55.26 25.58 22.51
N HIS A 706 56.18 25.55 21.55
CA HIS A 706 57.45 24.83 21.61
C HIS A 706 58.52 25.64 22.35
N ARG A 707 58.46 25.54 23.68
CA ARG A 707 59.60 25.49 24.63
C ARG A 707 59.12 25.40 26.07
N ILE A 708 57.93 25.92 26.36
CA ILE A 708 57.37 25.98 27.70
C ILE A 708 56.85 24.59 28.14
N GLU A 709 56.30 23.78 27.23
CA GLU A 709 55.68 22.48 27.58
C GLU A 709 56.66 21.34 27.89
N GLN A 710 57.86 21.27 27.28
CA GLN A 710 58.88 20.31 27.74
C GLN A 710 59.28 20.59 29.19
N THR A 711 59.29 21.87 29.57
CA THR A 711 59.54 22.29 30.94
C THR A 711 58.37 21.88 31.83
N THR A 712 57.11 22.00 31.38
CA THR A 712 55.92 21.53 32.13
C THR A 712 55.87 20.01 32.31
N THR A 713 56.10 19.21 31.27
CA THR A 713 56.15 17.75 31.38
C THR A 713 57.33 17.29 32.24
N SER A 714 58.49 17.94 32.14
CA SER A 714 59.62 17.71 33.04
C SER A 714 59.35 18.20 34.47
N ILE A 715 58.53 19.24 34.67
CA ILE A 715 58.10 19.72 35.98
C ILE A 715 57.07 18.74 36.59
N GLU A 716 56.07 18.28 35.84
CA GLU A 716 55.08 17.29 36.28
C GLU A 716 55.75 15.95 36.64
N LEU A 717 56.68 15.47 35.80
CA LEU A 717 57.52 14.30 36.12
C LEU A 717 58.42 14.54 37.34
N ARG A 718 58.91 15.76 37.55
CA ARG A 718 59.78 16.11 38.70
C ARG A 718 58.97 16.27 40.00
N GLU A 719 57.76 16.82 39.92
CA GLU A 719 56.82 16.98 41.03
C GLU A 719 56.29 15.62 41.49
N LEU A 720 56.02 14.69 40.57
CA LEU A 720 55.60 13.31 40.86
C LEU A 720 56.69 12.46 41.55
N LEU A 721 57.96 12.88 41.50
CA LEU A 721 59.09 11.99 41.86
C LEU A 721 59.96 12.47 43.03
N GLY A 722 59.90 13.75 43.47
CA GLY A 722 60.60 14.23 44.68
C GLY A 722 62.14 14.41 44.57
N ASP A 723 62.78 14.95 45.62
CA ASP A 723 64.01 15.76 45.48
C ASP A 723 65.37 15.12 45.90
N VAL A 724 66.41 15.51 45.14
CA VAL A 724 67.89 15.55 45.34
C VAL A 724 68.81 14.33 45.15
N ILE A 725 68.37 13.10 44.89
CA ILE A 725 69.28 12.03 44.36
C ILE A 725 68.76 11.40 43.06
N LYS A 726 67.48 11.63 42.75
CA LYS A 726 66.74 11.05 41.62
C LYS A 726 67.03 11.66 40.25
N LEU A 727 67.75 12.80 40.19
CA LEU A 727 67.83 13.60 38.96
C LEU A 727 68.91 13.16 37.97
N GLU A 728 70.08 12.65 38.36
CA GLU A 728 71.19 12.49 37.40
C GLU A 728 70.97 11.37 36.37
N ASP A 729 70.63 10.15 36.79
CA ASP A 729 70.38 9.02 35.88
C ASP A 729 69.07 9.20 35.08
N MET A 730 68.05 9.80 35.70
CA MET A 730 66.82 10.18 35.01
C MET A 730 67.05 11.30 34.01
N THR A 731 67.84 12.32 34.36
CA THR A 731 68.20 13.40 33.43
C THR A 731 69.03 12.82 32.28
N ALA A 732 69.93 11.86 32.54
CA ALA A 732 70.67 11.18 31.49
C ALA A 732 69.75 10.39 30.55
N TYR A 733 68.77 9.63 31.08
CA TYR A 733 67.80 8.89 30.27
C TYR A 733 66.81 9.80 29.53
N LEU A 734 66.25 10.82 30.19
CA LEU A 734 65.38 11.81 29.57
C LEU A 734 66.12 12.64 28.51
N LYS A 735 67.39 12.96 28.75
CA LYS A 735 68.27 13.61 27.76
C LYS A 735 68.55 12.69 26.57
N TYR A 736 68.75 11.40 26.80
CA TYR A 736 68.87 10.40 25.73
C TYR A 736 67.58 10.35 24.88
N LEU A 737 66.40 10.24 25.51
CA LEU A 737 65.11 10.26 24.80
C LEU A 737 64.87 11.58 24.05
N SER A 738 65.28 12.71 24.63
CA SER A 738 65.18 14.02 23.99
C SER A 738 66.10 14.12 22.76
N GLN A 739 67.33 13.62 22.85
CA GLN A 739 68.27 13.59 21.73
C GLN A 739 67.75 12.69 20.60
N GLU A 740 67.24 11.49 20.94
CA GLU A 740 66.64 10.55 19.98
C GLU A 740 65.47 11.19 19.22
N ARG A 741 64.65 11.98 19.92
CA ARG A 741 63.57 12.77 19.33
C ARG A 741 64.09 13.89 18.43
N GLU A 742 65.10 14.65 18.87
CA GLU A 742 65.68 15.72 18.07
C GLU A 742 66.26 15.19 16.74
N ASP A 743 66.96 14.06 16.79
CA ASP A 743 67.53 13.41 15.62
C ASP A 743 66.43 12.91 14.67
N LEU A 744 65.34 12.34 15.22
CA LEU A 744 64.17 11.97 14.44
C LEU A 744 63.44 13.18 13.84
N GLY A 745 63.36 14.30 14.55
CA GLY A 745 62.78 15.55 14.07
C GLY A 745 63.57 16.13 12.89
N LYS A 746 64.92 16.09 12.95
CA LYS A 746 65.80 16.47 11.83
C LYS A 746 65.55 15.58 10.62
N TYR A 747 65.50 14.27 10.82
CA TYR A 747 65.20 13.30 9.76
C TYR A 747 63.84 13.57 9.08
N LEU A 748 62.79 13.86 9.86
CA LEU A 748 61.48 14.23 9.33
C LEU A 748 61.51 15.57 8.59
N GLY A 749 62.30 16.54 9.05
CA GLY A 749 62.46 17.85 8.41
C GLY A 749 63.20 17.82 7.07
N GLU A 750 64.00 16.77 6.82
CA GLU A 750 64.67 16.52 5.54
C GLU A 750 63.72 15.93 4.47
N MET A 751 62.56 15.40 4.87
CA MET A 751 61.56 14.87 3.95
C MET A 751 60.82 15.99 3.19
N SER A 752 60.41 15.70 1.96
CA SER A 752 59.59 16.64 1.19
C SER A 752 58.19 16.80 1.81
N LYS A 753 57.57 17.98 1.62
CA LYS A 753 56.19 18.22 2.08
C LYS A 753 55.18 17.24 1.50
N GLU A 754 55.36 16.83 0.25
CA GLU A 754 54.50 15.83 -0.39
C GLU A 754 54.66 14.45 0.26
N GLU A 755 55.90 14.04 0.57
CA GLU A 755 56.17 12.78 1.25
C GLU A 755 55.61 12.76 2.68
N LEU A 756 55.76 13.85 3.43
CA LEU A 756 55.16 14.00 4.76
C LEU A 756 53.63 13.95 4.70
N LYS A 757 53.00 14.59 3.71
CA LYS A 757 51.54 14.56 3.50
C LYS A 757 51.06 13.14 3.21
N ASN A 758 51.77 12.40 2.36
CA ASN A 758 51.45 11.00 2.05
C ASN A 758 51.58 10.09 3.27
N ARG A 759 52.64 10.24 4.07
CA ARG A 759 52.80 9.49 5.33
C ARG A 759 51.70 9.81 6.32
N LEU A 760 51.37 11.09 6.51
CA LEU A 760 50.28 11.50 7.38
C LEU A 760 48.93 10.90 6.94
N ASN A 761 48.66 10.86 5.64
CA ASN A 761 47.46 10.24 5.10
C ASN A 761 47.40 8.73 5.40
N LEU A 762 48.49 7.99 5.21
CA LEU A 762 48.58 6.57 5.58
C LEU A 762 48.33 6.35 7.07
N ILE A 763 48.91 7.23 7.91
CA ILE A 763 48.74 7.19 9.35
C ILE A 763 47.27 7.42 9.71
N ASN A 764 46.70 8.50 9.22
CA ASN A 764 45.30 8.86 9.41
C ASN A 764 44.35 7.77 8.90
N LEU A 765 44.72 7.02 7.87
CA LEU A 765 43.87 5.97 7.29
C LEU A 765 43.91 4.64 8.04
N GLY A 766 44.75 4.45 9.06
CA GLY A 766 44.90 3.13 9.68
C GLY A 766 45.86 2.19 8.94
N LEU A 767 46.54 2.65 7.89
CA LEU A 767 47.13 1.80 6.85
C LEU A 767 48.64 1.65 6.94
N SER A 768 49.33 2.41 7.79
CA SER A 768 50.77 2.20 7.95
C SER A 768 51.02 0.90 8.70
N PRO A 769 51.89 0.02 8.19
CA PRO A 769 52.10 -1.30 8.78
C PRO A 769 52.76 -1.19 10.15
N ALA A 770 52.44 -2.12 11.05
CA ALA A 770 53.13 -2.31 12.32
C ALA A 770 53.17 -3.80 12.70
N LYS A 771 54.01 -4.15 13.67
CA LYS A 771 54.04 -5.51 14.23
C LYS A 771 52.89 -5.79 15.19
N GLU A 772 52.33 -4.74 15.78
CA GLU A 772 51.30 -4.80 16.81
C GLU A 772 50.04 -4.06 16.33
N GLU A 773 48.86 -4.67 16.53
CA GLU A 773 47.57 -4.22 16.00
C GLU A 773 47.14 -2.81 16.44
N THR A 774 47.68 -2.32 17.57
CA THR A 774 47.35 -1.00 18.13
C THR A 774 48.38 0.08 17.79
N TYR A 775 49.39 -0.23 16.99
CA TYR A 775 50.42 0.72 16.58
C TYR A 775 50.42 0.88 15.06
N GLN A 776 51.00 1.98 14.61
CA GLN A 776 51.43 2.18 13.23
C GLN A 776 52.94 2.48 13.20
N CYS A 777 53.59 2.27 12.07
CA CYS A 777 54.99 2.63 11.87
C CYS A 777 55.12 3.77 10.87
N LEU A 778 56.10 4.65 11.10
CA LEU A 778 56.50 5.67 10.13
C LEU A 778 56.96 5.05 8.79
N PHE A 779 57.51 3.82 8.81
CA PHE A 779 58.06 3.14 7.64
C PHE A 779 57.13 2.05 7.11
N ALA A 780 57.05 1.93 5.78
CA ALA A 780 56.29 0.88 5.09
C ALA A 780 56.84 -0.54 5.31
N SER A 781 58.08 -0.66 5.78
CA SER A 781 58.69 -1.93 6.17
C SER A 781 59.45 -1.73 7.47
N CYS A 782 59.24 -2.59 8.46
CA CYS A 782 59.85 -2.41 9.77
C CYS A 782 61.38 -2.53 9.66
N ILE A 783 62.08 -1.45 9.95
CA ILE A 783 63.55 -1.42 9.97
C ILE A 783 64.13 -2.00 11.28
N SER A 784 63.29 -2.13 12.32
CA SER A 784 63.71 -2.56 13.66
C SER A 784 63.11 -3.92 14.02
N ASN A 785 63.45 -4.98 13.28
CA ASN A 785 62.83 -6.31 13.41
C ASN A 785 62.96 -6.95 14.81
N GLN A 786 63.95 -6.58 15.61
CA GLN A 786 64.20 -7.14 16.95
C GLN A 786 63.55 -6.36 18.12
N ILE A 787 62.99 -5.18 17.85
CA ILE A 787 62.40 -4.29 18.89
C ILE A 787 60.87 -4.36 18.82
N GLU A 788 60.20 -4.44 19.97
CA GLU A 788 58.73 -4.35 20.10
C GLU A 788 58.23 -2.95 19.71
N CYS A 789 57.01 -2.82 19.20
CA CYS A 789 56.53 -1.51 18.70
C CYS A 789 56.44 -0.48 19.82
N ASN A 790 56.03 -0.89 21.01
CA ASN A 790 55.96 -0.04 22.20
C ASN A 790 57.28 0.65 22.60
N LYS A 791 58.45 0.09 22.24
CA LYS A 791 59.79 0.59 22.60
C LYS A 791 60.50 1.22 21.40
N CYS A 792 59.81 1.35 20.26
CA CYS A 792 60.41 1.80 19.02
C CYS A 792 60.16 3.32 18.84
N PRO A 793 61.20 4.12 18.54
CA PRO A 793 61.05 5.57 18.33
C PRO A 793 60.21 5.93 17.10
N PHE A 794 60.10 5.02 16.14
CA PHE A 794 59.32 5.20 14.90
C PHE A 794 57.87 4.72 15.02
N SER A 795 57.46 4.30 16.22
CA SER A 795 56.10 3.83 16.48
C SER A 795 55.13 5.00 16.65
N ILE A 796 53.90 4.77 16.21
CA ILE A 796 52.81 5.71 16.28
C ILE A 796 51.67 5.00 17.00
N PRO A 797 51.53 5.17 18.32
CA PRO A 797 50.47 4.52 19.08
C PRO A 797 49.08 5.01 18.64
N HIS A 798 48.15 4.08 18.49
CA HIS A 798 46.72 4.37 18.39
C HIS A 798 46.12 4.59 19.78
N PHE A 799 45.03 5.36 19.89
CA PHE A 799 44.32 5.59 21.15
C PHE A 799 43.99 4.31 21.95
N TYR A 800 43.71 3.18 21.29
CA TYR A 800 43.47 1.88 21.94
C TYR A 800 44.68 1.31 22.70
N THR A 801 45.89 1.78 22.38
CA THR A 801 47.14 1.40 23.06
C THR A 801 47.10 1.76 24.55
N LEU A 802 46.32 2.78 24.95
CA LEU A 802 46.22 3.21 26.34
C LEU A 802 45.75 2.10 27.28
N SER A 803 44.84 1.24 26.83
CA SER A 803 44.40 0.07 27.61
C SER A 803 45.53 -0.96 27.84
N ILE A 804 46.43 -1.10 26.87
CA ILE A 804 47.60 -1.99 26.93
C ILE A 804 48.68 -1.35 27.82
N ILE A 805 48.91 -0.05 27.67
CA ILE A 805 49.83 0.73 28.51
C ILE A 805 49.39 0.67 29.97
N GLY A 806 48.12 0.94 30.28
CA GLY A 806 47.58 0.85 31.64
C GLY A 806 47.82 -0.52 32.28
N LYS A 807 47.49 -1.61 31.59
CA LYS A 807 47.77 -2.99 32.05
C LYS A 807 49.26 -3.26 32.23
N ARG A 808 50.10 -2.73 31.33
CA ARG A 808 51.57 -2.89 31.39
C ARG A 808 52.16 -2.13 32.58
N ILE A 809 51.70 -0.91 32.83
CA ILE A 809 52.11 -0.13 34.00
C ILE A 809 51.77 -0.90 35.28
N LYS A 810 50.52 -1.35 35.46
CA LYS A 810 50.11 -2.16 36.64
C LYS A 810 51.01 -3.37 36.84
N ARG A 811 51.24 -4.15 35.78
CA ARG A 811 52.11 -5.34 35.83
C ARG A 811 53.55 -4.98 36.20
N THR A 812 54.08 -3.90 35.61
CA THR A 812 55.46 -3.46 35.82
C THR A 812 55.64 -2.92 37.25
N LEU A 813 54.66 -2.17 37.74
CA LEU A 813 54.57 -1.67 39.10
C LEU A 813 54.51 -2.80 40.12
N SER A 814 53.63 -3.80 39.94
CA SER A 814 53.57 -4.96 40.84
C SER A 814 54.88 -5.75 40.86
N ARG A 815 55.54 -5.90 39.70
CA ARG A 815 56.86 -6.55 39.62
C ARG A 815 57.93 -5.75 40.32
N TYR A 816 57.91 -4.43 40.16
CA TYR A 816 58.83 -3.52 40.83
C TYR A 816 58.65 -3.57 42.36
N LYS A 817 57.40 -3.47 42.85
CA LYS A 817 57.02 -3.64 44.27
C LYS A 817 57.57 -4.94 44.88
N ASN A 818 57.56 -6.04 44.13
CA ASN A 818 58.03 -7.33 44.63
C ASN A 818 59.56 -7.49 44.70
N ILE A 819 60.33 -6.63 44.02
CA ILE A 819 61.79 -6.79 43.90
C ILE A 819 62.59 -5.60 44.44
N VAL A 820 61.93 -4.47 44.70
CA VAL A 820 62.59 -3.22 45.11
C VAL A 820 63.33 -3.38 46.44
N ASP A 821 62.69 -4.04 47.42
CA ASP A 821 63.25 -4.29 48.76
C ASP A 821 64.04 -5.61 48.85
N ASN A 822 64.25 -6.30 47.73
CA ASN A 822 65.00 -7.54 47.70
C ASN A 822 66.50 -7.25 47.43
N PRO A 823 67.39 -7.48 48.41
CA PRO A 823 68.83 -7.21 48.27
C PRO A 823 69.53 -8.12 47.26
N ASP A 824 68.96 -9.29 46.92
CA ASP A 824 69.50 -10.22 45.94
C ASP A 824 69.17 -9.84 44.48
N THR A 825 68.38 -8.78 44.27
CA THR A 825 67.99 -8.34 42.93
C THR A 825 69.02 -7.37 42.34
N PRO A 826 69.56 -7.63 41.14
CA PRO A 826 70.50 -6.73 40.49
C PRO A 826 69.91 -5.34 40.24
N VAL A 827 70.67 -4.29 40.58
CA VAL A 827 70.32 -2.87 40.35
C VAL A 827 69.89 -2.61 38.89
N GLY A 828 70.54 -3.26 37.93
CA GLY A 828 70.19 -3.12 36.51
C GLY A 828 68.77 -3.58 36.17
N GLU A 829 68.24 -4.62 36.83
CA GLU A 829 66.86 -5.07 36.61
C GLU A 829 65.85 -4.11 37.27
N LYS A 830 66.19 -3.57 38.46
CA LYS A 830 65.39 -2.51 39.12
C LYS A 830 65.33 -1.25 38.24
N ASN A 831 66.46 -0.77 37.73
CA ASN A 831 66.55 0.39 36.82
C ASN A 831 65.78 0.19 35.51
N LYS A 832 65.82 -1.02 34.94
CA LYS A 832 65.10 -1.36 33.71
C LYS A 832 63.59 -1.30 33.90
N LEU A 833 63.04 -1.84 35.00
CA LEU A 833 61.60 -1.76 35.26
C LEU A 833 61.16 -0.31 35.51
N TYR A 834 62.00 0.47 36.20
CA TYR A 834 61.75 1.89 36.43
C TYR A 834 61.72 2.70 35.13
N ASN A 835 62.70 2.53 34.24
CA ASN A 835 62.74 3.20 32.93
C ASN A 835 61.54 2.82 32.04
N LEU A 836 61.03 1.60 32.15
CA LEU A 836 59.81 1.18 31.45
C LEU A 836 58.56 1.89 31.97
N LEU A 837 58.45 2.10 33.29
CA LEU A 837 57.37 2.87 33.90
C LEU A 837 57.39 4.33 33.42
N LEU A 838 58.56 4.95 33.34
CA LEU A 838 58.72 6.31 32.84
C LEU A 838 58.30 6.45 31.37
N MET A 839 58.70 5.51 30.51
CA MET A 839 58.35 5.53 29.08
C MET A 839 56.83 5.37 28.88
N ASP A 840 56.20 4.50 29.66
CA ASP A 840 54.76 4.26 29.63
C ASP A 840 53.98 5.48 30.14
N TYR A 841 54.45 6.10 31.22
CA TYR A 841 53.83 7.30 31.78
C TYR A 841 53.97 8.51 30.85
N GLN A 842 55.12 8.69 30.20
CA GLN A 842 55.31 9.72 29.18
C GLN A 842 54.33 9.56 28.01
N SER A 843 54.05 8.33 27.59
CA SER A 843 53.05 8.03 26.56
C SER A 843 51.63 8.42 27.01
N ILE A 844 51.30 8.24 28.30
CA ILE A 844 50.04 8.70 28.89
C ILE A 844 49.95 10.23 28.88
N LEU A 845 51.01 10.95 29.25
CA LEU A 845 51.03 12.42 29.23
C LEU A 845 50.84 12.97 27.80
N GLU A 846 51.48 12.37 26.81
CA GLU A 846 51.29 12.74 25.40
C GLU A 846 49.85 12.48 24.93
N ALA A 847 49.23 11.39 25.40
CA ALA A 847 47.82 11.14 25.17
C ALA A 847 46.91 12.14 25.90
N LYS A 848 47.24 12.54 27.14
CA LYS A 848 46.47 13.56 27.88
C LYS A 848 46.55 14.91 27.17
N GLN A 849 47.72 15.27 26.64
CA GLN A 849 47.90 16.49 25.86
C GLN A 849 47.07 16.47 24.58
N LYS A 850 46.96 15.32 23.90
CA LYS A 850 46.21 15.20 22.66
C LYS A 850 44.70 15.07 22.86
N PHE A 851 44.26 14.21 23.79
CA PHE A 851 42.86 13.79 23.94
C PHE A 851 42.18 14.34 25.19
N GLY A 852 42.92 14.99 26.09
CA GLY A 852 42.42 15.46 27.38
C GLY A 852 42.47 14.39 28.47
N THR A 853 42.63 14.85 29.70
CA THR A 853 42.82 14.01 30.90
C THR A 853 41.67 13.05 31.17
N GLU A 854 40.43 13.53 31.11
CA GLU A 854 39.23 12.73 31.42
C GLU A 854 39.05 11.53 30.46
N ILE A 855 39.41 11.71 29.19
CA ILE A 855 39.30 10.68 28.15
C ILE A 855 40.33 9.56 28.36
N VAL A 856 41.57 9.95 28.72
CA VAL A 856 42.66 9.01 28.99
C VAL A 856 42.38 8.21 30.26
N GLU A 857 41.84 8.86 31.29
CA GLU A 857 41.46 8.22 32.56
C GLU A 857 40.33 7.20 32.37
N MET A 858 39.32 7.51 31.56
CA MET A 858 38.25 6.56 31.21
C MET A 858 38.77 5.28 30.55
N MET A 859 39.88 5.37 29.79
CA MET A 859 40.44 4.23 29.04
C MET A 859 41.42 3.38 29.85
N ILE A 860 41.91 3.88 30.99
CA ILE A 860 42.93 3.22 31.81
C ILE A 860 42.31 2.51 33.04
N ASP A 861 40.97 2.51 33.17
CA ASP A 861 40.21 2.25 34.40
C ASP A 861 40.58 3.27 35.52
N ASN A 862 39.69 3.46 36.51
CA ASN A 862 39.82 4.42 37.64
C ASN A 862 41.11 4.32 38.49
N GLU A 863 42.05 3.47 38.10
CA GLU A 863 43.29 3.15 38.78
C GLU A 863 44.45 4.08 38.39
N LEU A 864 44.27 5.11 37.55
CA LEU A 864 45.37 6.03 37.20
C LEU A 864 45.81 6.88 38.41
N ASN A 865 44.87 7.34 39.23
CA ASN A 865 45.17 8.11 40.44
C ASN A 865 45.78 7.20 41.52
N GLU A 866 45.24 5.98 41.70
CA GLU A 866 45.86 4.95 42.53
C GLU A 866 47.28 4.58 42.04
N LEU A 867 47.53 4.61 40.73
CA LEU A 867 48.84 4.37 40.13
C LEU A 867 49.85 5.49 40.38
N VAL A 868 49.39 6.74 40.35
CA VAL A 868 50.22 7.91 40.66
C VAL A 868 50.57 7.92 42.15
N GLU A 869 49.58 7.73 43.02
CA GLU A 869 49.77 7.59 44.47
C GLU A 869 50.70 6.40 44.78
N ASP A 870 50.48 5.24 44.14
CA ASP A 870 51.33 4.07 44.30
C ASP A 870 52.78 4.32 43.86
N LEU A 871 53.02 5.13 42.83
CA LEU A 871 54.36 5.46 42.34
C LEU A 871 55.09 6.45 43.27
N GLU A 872 54.35 7.39 43.88
CA GLU A 872 54.86 8.35 44.85
C GLU A 872 55.34 7.67 46.15
N GLU A 873 54.75 6.51 46.51
CA GLU A 873 55.03 5.79 47.76
C GLU A 873 56.19 4.76 47.69
N GLN A 874 56.89 4.58 46.56
CA GLN A 874 57.87 3.48 46.41
C GLN A 874 59.31 3.79 46.86
N PRO A 875 60.03 2.82 47.47
CA PRO A 875 61.44 2.95 47.84
C PRO A 875 62.43 2.90 46.64
N ASP A 876 63.64 3.39 46.88
CA ASP A 876 64.72 3.60 45.91
C ASP A 876 65.42 2.27 45.49
N PRO A 877 65.59 1.98 44.18
CA PRO A 877 66.39 0.84 43.70
C PRO A 877 67.83 0.75 44.25
N GLN A 878 68.39 1.90 44.64
CA GLN A 878 69.78 2.10 45.03
C GLN A 878 69.94 2.52 46.50
N ALA A 879 68.89 2.44 47.33
CA ALA A 879 69.03 2.67 48.78
C ALA A 879 70.11 1.77 49.42
N ASP A 880 70.35 0.58 48.86
CA ASP A 880 71.35 -0.37 49.32
C ASP A 880 72.82 0.02 48.99
N LEU A 881 73.06 1.06 48.17
CA LEU A 881 74.42 1.53 47.83
C LEU A 881 74.97 2.57 48.81
N GLN A 882 74.17 3.09 49.75
CA GLN A 882 74.64 4.05 50.77
C GLN A 882 75.15 3.39 52.07
N TYR A 883 75.19 2.05 52.15
CA TYR A 883 75.67 1.31 53.33
C TYR A 883 76.89 0.41 53.06
N ILE A 884 77.65 0.67 51.99
CA ILE A 884 78.93 -0.01 51.77
C ILE A 884 80.04 1.06 51.74
N ASP A 885 80.52 1.40 52.94
CA ASP A 885 81.89 1.87 53.18
C ASP A 885 82.70 0.72 53.80
#